data_AF-A0A8C4VF66-F1
#
_entry.id   AF-A0A8C4VF66-F1
#
_cell.length_a   1.000
_cell.length_b   1.000
_cell.length_c   1.000
_cell.angle_alpha   90.00
_cell.angle_beta   90.00
_cell.angle_gamma   90.00
#
_symmetry.space_group_name_H-M   'P 1'
#
loop_
_entity.id
_entity.type
_entity.pdbx_description
1 polymer ?
#
loop_
_entity_poly.entity_id
_entity_poly.type
_entity_poly.pdbx_seq_one_letter_code
_entity_poly.pdbx_strand_id
1 'polypeptide(L)'
;MWLKLFFLLLYFLVLFVLARFFEAIVWYETGFFASQLVDPVALSFKKLKTILECRGLGYSGLLEKKDVRELVEKSGDLMEGELYSALKEEEASESVSSTNFSGEMHFYELVEDTKDGIWLVQVIANDRSPLVGKVHWEKMVKKVSRFGIRTGTFNCSSDPRYCRRRGWVRSTLIMSVPQTSTSKGKVMLKEYSGRKIEAEHIFKWITAHAASRIKTIYNSEHLKEEWKKSDQYRVKIYLFANLDQPPAFFSALSVKFTGRVEFIFVNVENWDNKSHMAEIDIYKTPCYVLRTPEGIYRYGNNTGEFISLRAMDSFLRSIQPEVNDLFVLSLVLVNLMAWMDLFITQGATIKRFVVLISTLGTYNSLLIISWLPVLGFLQLPYLDSFYEYSLKLFRYSNTTTLASWVRADWMFYSSHPALFLSTYLGHGLLVDYFEKKRRRNNNDERNANNLEWLSSLWDWYTSYLFHPIASFQHLPYESDWDDEPDLFLERLAFPDLWLHPLIPTDYIKSLPMWRFKCLGIHSEEEMLEASQESESDSDSESKDVLSGEKEVSEDELSTVHSLSEGESQCNAEICSCANKNYHNEPYERKARSYGSYSTTEDWSAWPSNMLHCTECVVCLENFENGCLLMGLPCGHVFHQNCIVMWLAGGRHCCPVCRWASYKKKQPLSNDTPS
;
A
#
# COMPACT_ATOMS: atom_id res chain seq x y z
N MET A 1 -16.69 7.46 7.35
CA MET A 1 -16.77 6.63 6.13
C MET A 1 -18.10 6.81 5.39
N TRP A 2 -19.26 6.52 5.99
CA TRP A 2 -20.60 6.58 5.36
C TRP A 2 -20.87 7.77 4.43
N LEU A 3 -20.49 9.00 4.80
CA LEU A 3 -20.67 10.19 3.96
C LEU A 3 -19.85 10.17 2.65
N LYS A 4 -18.65 9.58 2.66
CA LYS A 4 -17.85 9.32 1.43
C LYS A 4 -18.53 8.29 0.53
N LEU A 5 -19.05 7.22 1.13
CA LEU A 5 -19.79 6.17 0.42
C LEU A 5 -21.06 6.74 -0.22
N PHE A 6 -21.80 7.60 0.49
CA PHE A 6 -22.96 8.31 -0.06
C PHE A 6 -22.58 9.17 -1.27
N PHE A 7 -21.52 9.98 -1.19
CA PHE A 7 -21.05 10.78 -2.34
C PHE A 7 -20.56 9.90 -3.51
N LEU A 8 -19.94 8.75 -3.26
CA LEU A 8 -19.53 7.82 -4.31
C LEU A 8 -20.74 7.12 -4.98
N LEU A 9 -21.76 6.74 -4.21
CA LEU A 9 -23.02 6.19 -4.74
C LEU A 9 -23.81 7.26 -5.53
N LEU A 10 -23.83 8.50 -5.04
CA LEU A 10 -24.40 9.64 -5.76
C LEU A 10 -23.68 9.88 -7.09
N TYR A 11 -22.35 9.81 -7.12
CA TYR A 11 -21.57 9.91 -8.35
C TYR A 11 -21.97 8.83 -9.38
N PHE A 12 -22.07 7.56 -8.96
CA PHE A 12 -22.49 6.47 -9.87
C PHE A 12 -23.94 6.64 -10.34
N LEU A 13 -24.85 7.12 -9.49
CA LEU A 13 -26.23 7.45 -9.89
C LEU A 13 -26.27 8.60 -10.90
N VAL A 14 -25.47 9.65 -10.70
CA VAL A 14 -25.34 10.78 -11.64
C VAL A 14 -24.74 10.33 -12.97
N LEU A 15 -23.70 9.47 -12.98
CA LEU A 15 -23.16 8.88 -14.21
C LEU A 15 -24.21 8.08 -14.99
N PHE A 16 -25.02 7.28 -14.29
CA PHE A 16 -26.09 6.50 -14.90
C PHE A 16 -27.14 7.43 -15.52
N VAL A 17 -27.65 8.42 -14.77
CA VAL A 17 -28.62 9.40 -15.28
C VAL A 17 -28.06 10.19 -16.47
N LEU A 18 -26.78 10.60 -16.44
CA LEU A 18 -26.11 11.26 -17.56
C LEU A 18 -26.00 10.35 -18.79
N ALA A 19 -25.64 9.07 -18.63
CA ALA A 19 -25.59 8.13 -19.75
C ALA A 19 -26.96 7.94 -20.42
N ARG A 20 -28.02 7.75 -19.62
CA ARG A 20 -29.41 7.69 -20.11
C ARG A 20 -29.84 9.00 -20.79
N PHE A 21 -29.39 10.16 -20.31
CA PHE A 21 -29.66 11.47 -20.91
C PHE A 21 -28.92 11.67 -22.25
N PHE A 22 -27.66 11.25 -22.36
CA PHE A 22 -26.93 11.27 -23.63
C PHE A 22 -27.54 10.31 -24.66
N GLU A 23 -27.97 9.11 -24.27
CA GLU A 23 -28.74 8.23 -25.17
C GLU A 23 -30.05 8.89 -25.64
N ALA A 24 -30.76 9.62 -24.76
CA ALA A 24 -31.98 10.34 -25.14
C ALA A 24 -31.71 11.52 -26.11
N ILE A 25 -30.60 12.24 -25.98
CA ILE A 25 -30.18 13.27 -26.95
C ILE A 25 -29.83 12.63 -28.29
N VAL A 26 -29.00 11.58 -28.31
CA VAL A 26 -28.61 10.88 -29.54
C VAL A 26 -29.85 10.31 -30.25
N TRP A 27 -30.80 9.77 -29.50
CA TRP A 27 -32.09 9.33 -30.04
C TRP A 27 -32.92 10.48 -30.61
N TYR A 28 -32.95 11.65 -29.96
CA TYR A 28 -33.66 12.83 -30.47
C TYR A 28 -33.03 13.40 -31.75
N GLU A 29 -31.70 13.44 -31.86
CA GLU A 29 -30.99 13.96 -33.03
C GLU A 29 -30.95 12.99 -34.21
N THR A 30 -30.83 11.67 -33.96
CA THR A 30 -30.66 10.65 -35.02
C THR A 30 -31.92 9.84 -35.31
N GLY A 31 -32.92 9.88 -34.43
CA GLY A 31 -34.11 9.02 -34.47
C GLY A 31 -33.88 7.57 -34.02
N PHE A 32 -32.63 7.19 -33.69
CA PHE A 32 -32.21 5.80 -33.48
C PHE A 32 -31.53 5.59 -32.12
N PHE A 33 -31.66 4.39 -31.56
CA PHE A 33 -30.93 3.98 -30.35
C PHE A 33 -29.62 3.27 -30.70
N ALA A 34 -28.59 3.40 -29.86
CA ALA A 34 -27.30 2.71 -30.03
C ALA A 34 -27.40 1.16 -29.95
N SER A 35 -28.54 0.64 -29.50
CA SER A 35 -28.91 -0.78 -29.50
C SER A 35 -29.60 -1.27 -30.77
N GLN A 36 -29.85 -0.40 -31.75
CA GLN A 36 -30.60 -0.73 -32.95
C GLN A 36 -29.85 -1.76 -33.82
N LEU A 37 -30.63 -2.64 -34.45
CA LEU A 37 -30.13 -3.62 -35.41
C LEU A 37 -29.67 -2.93 -36.69
N VAL A 38 -28.46 -3.28 -37.14
CA VAL A 38 -27.82 -2.73 -38.33
C VAL A 38 -28.00 -3.72 -39.49
N ASP A 39 -28.58 -3.26 -40.59
CA ASP A 39 -28.72 -4.08 -41.79
C ASP A 39 -27.34 -4.35 -42.43
N PRO A 40 -26.87 -5.62 -42.49
CA PRO A 40 -25.59 -5.95 -43.11
C PRO A 40 -25.56 -5.70 -44.63
N VAL A 41 -26.70 -5.44 -45.30
CA VAL A 41 -26.76 -4.91 -46.67
C VAL A 41 -26.00 -3.59 -46.78
N ALA A 42 -26.21 -2.67 -45.83
CA ALA A 42 -25.68 -1.30 -45.88
C ALA A 42 -24.16 -1.22 -45.65
N LEU A 43 -23.57 -2.22 -45.00
CA LEU A 43 -22.16 -2.19 -44.58
C LEU A 43 -21.18 -2.48 -45.73
N SER A 44 -19.98 -1.87 -45.64
CA SER A 44 -18.90 -2.15 -46.59
C SER A 44 -18.28 -3.53 -46.33
N PHE A 45 -17.67 -4.13 -47.36
CA PHE A 45 -16.99 -5.43 -47.25
C PHE A 45 -15.91 -5.44 -46.14
N LYS A 46 -15.19 -4.32 -45.95
CA LYS A 46 -14.22 -4.19 -44.85
C LYS A 46 -14.91 -4.28 -43.48
N LYS A 47 -16.04 -3.58 -43.27
CA LYS A 47 -16.79 -3.61 -42.00
C LYS A 47 -17.36 -5.01 -41.71
N LEU A 48 -17.88 -5.71 -42.71
CA LEU A 48 -18.35 -7.09 -42.53
C LEU A 48 -17.21 -8.05 -42.18
N LYS A 49 -16.03 -7.88 -42.83
CA LYS A 49 -14.82 -8.63 -42.48
C LYS A 49 -14.34 -8.35 -41.05
N THR A 50 -14.32 -7.10 -40.57
CA THR A 50 -13.88 -6.81 -39.20
C THR A 50 -14.85 -7.38 -38.15
N ILE A 51 -16.17 -7.38 -38.41
CA ILE A 51 -17.15 -8.08 -37.57
C ILE A 51 -16.85 -9.58 -37.51
N LEU A 52 -16.63 -10.26 -38.64
CA LEU A 52 -16.24 -11.69 -38.64
C LEU A 52 -14.90 -11.93 -37.93
N GLU A 53 -13.96 -10.98 -37.96
CA GLU A 53 -12.70 -11.05 -37.22
C GLU A 53 -12.83 -10.79 -35.71
N CYS A 54 -13.86 -10.09 -35.24
CA CYS A 54 -14.17 -9.97 -33.81
C CYS A 54 -15.01 -11.15 -33.30
N ARG A 55 -15.95 -11.66 -34.12
CA ARG A 55 -16.65 -12.94 -33.88
C ARG A 55 -15.72 -14.15 -34.05
N GLY A 56 -14.55 -13.98 -34.67
CA GLY A 56 -13.53 -15.02 -34.79
C GLY A 56 -13.93 -16.18 -35.69
N LEU A 57 -14.64 -15.89 -36.79
CA LEU A 57 -14.98 -16.86 -37.82
C LEU A 57 -14.02 -16.75 -39.02
N GLY A 58 -13.65 -17.89 -39.59
CA GLY A 58 -12.73 -17.96 -40.72
C GLY A 58 -13.46 -17.79 -42.06
N TYR A 59 -13.37 -16.60 -42.66
CA TYR A 59 -13.88 -16.29 -44.00
C TYR A 59 -12.96 -16.79 -45.15
N SER A 60 -11.95 -17.62 -44.86
CA SER A 60 -10.89 -17.98 -45.79
C SER A 60 -11.44 -18.73 -47.03
N GLY A 61 -11.49 -18.04 -48.17
CA GLY A 61 -12.05 -18.52 -49.43
C GLY A 61 -13.32 -17.78 -49.89
N LEU A 62 -13.96 -17.00 -49.02
CA LEU A 62 -15.13 -16.18 -49.36
C LEU A 62 -14.66 -14.87 -49.99
N LEU A 63 -14.85 -14.74 -51.30
CA LEU A 63 -14.47 -13.56 -52.08
C LEU A 63 -15.64 -12.60 -52.34
N GLU A 64 -16.90 -13.09 -52.36
CA GLU A 64 -18.06 -12.22 -52.55
C GLU A 64 -18.53 -11.57 -51.24
N LYS A 65 -19.08 -10.36 -51.34
CA LYS A 65 -19.80 -9.72 -50.22
C LYS A 65 -21.01 -10.56 -49.78
N LYS A 66 -21.61 -11.36 -50.67
CA LYS A 66 -22.78 -12.20 -50.37
C LYS A 66 -22.45 -13.27 -49.34
N ASP A 67 -21.47 -14.12 -49.62
CA ASP A 67 -21.08 -15.23 -48.75
C ASP A 67 -20.58 -14.72 -47.38
N VAL A 68 -19.81 -13.63 -47.39
CA VAL A 68 -19.37 -12.94 -46.17
C VAL A 68 -20.55 -12.39 -45.36
N ARG A 69 -21.58 -11.84 -46.02
CA ARG A 69 -22.82 -11.39 -45.37
C ARG A 69 -23.63 -12.58 -44.82
N GLU A 70 -23.79 -13.64 -45.60
CA GLU A 70 -24.52 -14.85 -45.17
C GLU A 70 -23.87 -15.48 -43.94
N LEU A 71 -22.53 -15.49 -43.87
CA LEU A 71 -21.79 -15.95 -42.69
C LEU A 71 -21.97 -15.00 -41.48
N VAL A 72 -22.08 -13.68 -41.70
CA VAL A 72 -22.46 -12.74 -40.62
C VAL A 72 -23.87 -13.07 -40.11
N GLU A 73 -24.85 -13.20 -41.00
CA GLU A 73 -26.25 -13.50 -40.64
C GLU A 73 -26.38 -14.85 -39.92
N LYS A 74 -25.72 -15.91 -40.40
CA LYS A 74 -25.62 -17.22 -39.72
C LYS A 74 -24.91 -17.17 -38.36
N SER A 75 -24.09 -16.14 -38.10
CA SER A 75 -23.38 -15.93 -36.83
C SER A 75 -24.11 -15.05 -35.82
N GLY A 76 -25.19 -14.37 -36.24
CA GLY A 76 -26.15 -13.69 -35.36
C GLY A 76 -26.54 -12.28 -35.80
N ASP A 77 -27.67 -11.81 -35.27
CA ASP A 77 -28.13 -10.42 -35.38
C ASP A 77 -26.98 -9.43 -35.06
N LEU A 78 -26.96 -8.27 -35.73
CA LEU A 78 -25.89 -7.28 -35.62
C LEU A 78 -26.41 -5.97 -35.01
N MET A 79 -25.75 -5.49 -33.94
CA MET A 79 -26.06 -4.21 -33.28
C MET A 79 -24.98 -3.16 -33.57
N GLU A 80 -25.35 -1.87 -33.62
CA GLU A 80 -24.40 -0.78 -33.90
C GLU A 80 -23.27 -0.71 -32.86
N GLY A 81 -23.56 -0.95 -31.57
CA GLY A 81 -22.54 -1.03 -30.53
C GLY A 81 -21.52 -2.18 -30.72
N GLU A 82 -21.84 -3.24 -31.46
CA GLU A 82 -20.88 -4.29 -31.84
C GLU A 82 -19.95 -3.78 -32.95
N LEU A 83 -20.50 -3.11 -33.97
CA LEU A 83 -19.73 -2.49 -35.06
C LEU A 83 -18.77 -1.41 -34.52
N TYR A 84 -19.25 -0.54 -33.63
CA TYR A 84 -18.40 0.46 -32.96
C TYR A 84 -17.27 -0.21 -32.15
N SER A 85 -17.58 -1.26 -31.40
CA SER A 85 -16.59 -2.03 -30.64
C SER A 85 -15.52 -2.66 -31.56
N ALA A 86 -15.93 -3.24 -32.69
CA ALA A 86 -15.02 -3.88 -33.65
C ALA A 86 -14.09 -2.86 -34.34
N LEU A 87 -14.58 -1.65 -34.63
CA LEU A 87 -13.76 -0.56 -35.19
C LEU A 87 -12.73 -0.04 -34.16
N LYS A 88 -13.17 0.20 -32.92
CA LYS A 88 -12.28 0.62 -31.82
C LYS A 88 -11.21 -0.44 -31.49
N GLU A 89 -11.48 -1.72 -31.72
CA GLU A 89 -10.50 -2.82 -31.63
C GLU A 89 -9.60 -2.97 -32.87
N GLU A 90 -9.92 -2.32 -33.99
CA GLU A 90 -8.99 -2.14 -35.10
C GLU A 90 -7.95 -1.08 -34.72
N GLU A 91 -8.40 0.08 -34.26
CA GLU A 91 -7.59 1.23 -33.85
C GLU A 91 -6.70 0.92 -32.63
N ALA A 92 -7.25 0.34 -31.56
CA ALA A 92 -6.50 0.03 -30.34
C ALA A 92 -5.46 -1.10 -30.49
N SER A 93 -5.33 -1.73 -31.67
CA SER A 93 -4.47 -2.90 -31.88
C SER A 93 -2.97 -2.57 -32.05
N GLU A 94 -2.54 -1.33 -31.82
CA GLU A 94 -1.15 -0.91 -32.03
C GLU A 94 -0.15 -1.38 -30.96
N SER A 95 -0.59 -1.52 -29.70
CA SER A 95 0.29 -1.67 -28.53
C SER A 95 0.53 -3.11 -28.03
N VAL A 96 0.08 -4.14 -28.77
CA VAL A 96 0.14 -5.54 -28.31
C VAL A 96 1.58 -6.11 -28.40
N SER A 97 2.18 -6.41 -27.25
CA SER A 97 3.47 -7.12 -27.15
C SER A 97 3.29 -8.65 -27.04
N SER A 98 4.28 -9.40 -27.54
CA SER A 98 4.42 -10.84 -27.28
C SER A 98 5.49 -11.08 -26.21
N THR A 99 5.32 -12.07 -25.34
CA THR A 99 6.34 -12.41 -24.33
C THR A 99 7.58 -13.03 -24.98
N ASN A 100 8.75 -12.87 -24.35
CA ASN A 100 9.97 -13.56 -24.77
C ASN A 100 10.43 -14.46 -23.61
N PHE A 101 10.45 -15.76 -23.82
CA PHE A 101 10.84 -16.73 -22.81
C PHE A 101 12.37 -16.78 -22.68
N SER A 102 12.85 -16.78 -21.43
CA SER A 102 14.29 -16.79 -21.12
C SER A 102 14.89 -18.20 -21.09
N GLY A 103 14.14 -19.22 -20.64
CA GLY A 103 14.59 -20.61 -20.57
C GLY A 103 13.49 -21.55 -20.03
N GLU A 104 13.86 -22.80 -19.71
CA GLU A 104 12.93 -23.87 -19.28
C GLU A 104 11.96 -23.43 -18.17
N MET A 105 12.44 -22.83 -17.07
CA MET A 105 11.61 -22.48 -15.91
C MET A 105 10.52 -21.45 -16.23
N HIS A 106 10.86 -20.37 -16.93
CA HIS A 106 9.94 -19.29 -17.30
C HIS A 106 8.89 -19.77 -18.33
N PHE A 107 9.24 -20.71 -19.21
CA PHE A 107 8.26 -21.38 -20.06
C PHE A 107 7.35 -22.32 -19.26
N TYR A 108 7.90 -23.13 -18.35
CA TYR A 108 7.12 -24.05 -17.51
C TYR A 108 6.07 -23.29 -16.68
N GLU A 109 6.51 -22.28 -15.92
CA GLU A 109 5.66 -21.45 -15.06
C GLU A 109 4.49 -20.86 -15.86
N LEU A 110 4.77 -20.12 -16.93
CA LEU A 110 3.74 -19.41 -17.67
C LEU A 110 2.87 -20.31 -18.56
N VAL A 111 3.41 -21.38 -19.15
CA VAL A 111 2.77 -22.13 -20.25
C VAL A 111 2.31 -23.54 -19.87
N GLU A 112 2.97 -24.20 -18.91
CA GLU A 112 2.63 -25.56 -18.47
C GLU A 112 1.96 -25.61 -17.09
N ASP A 113 2.29 -24.68 -16.18
CA ASP A 113 1.73 -24.61 -14.83
C ASP A 113 0.47 -23.72 -14.76
N THR A 114 0.46 -22.50 -15.34
CA THR A 114 -0.80 -21.74 -15.46
C THR A 114 -1.77 -22.41 -16.44
N LYS A 115 -3.01 -22.62 -15.99
CA LYS A 115 -4.05 -23.38 -16.75
C LYS A 115 -5.14 -22.47 -17.32
N ASP A 116 -5.05 -21.18 -17.03
CA ASP A 116 -6.14 -20.20 -17.18
C ASP A 116 -6.08 -19.45 -18.52
N GLY A 117 -5.37 -20.01 -19.51
CA GLY A 117 -5.20 -19.40 -20.82
C GLY A 117 -4.72 -20.39 -21.88
N ILE A 118 -4.97 -20.04 -23.13
CA ILE A 118 -4.35 -20.64 -24.30
C ILE A 118 -3.08 -19.85 -24.60
N TRP A 119 -1.96 -20.51 -24.88
CA TRP A 119 -0.77 -19.87 -25.43
C TRP A 119 -0.52 -20.26 -26.88
N LEU A 120 -0.05 -19.32 -27.69
CA LEU A 120 0.60 -19.56 -28.98
C LEU A 120 2.07 -19.15 -28.87
N VAL A 121 2.97 -20.12 -28.89
CA VAL A 121 4.42 -19.91 -28.77
C VAL A 121 5.11 -20.20 -30.09
N GLN A 122 5.90 -19.23 -30.57
CA GLN A 122 6.82 -19.42 -31.68
C GLN A 122 8.17 -19.92 -31.16
N VAL A 123 8.53 -21.16 -31.49
CA VAL A 123 9.85 -21.72 -31.17
C VAL A 123 10.80 -21.46 -32.34
N ILE A 124 11.92 -20.80 -32.05
CA ILE A 124 13.01 -20.55 -32.99
C ILE A 124 14.11 -21.55 -32.66
N ALA A 125 14.40 -22.48 -33.57
CA ALA A 125 15.48 -23.45 -33.37
C ALA A 125 16.85 -22.79 -33.57
N ASN A 126 17.90 -23.34 -32.94
CA ASN A 126 19.25 -22.77 -32.99
C ASN A 126 19.72 -22.61 -34.44
N ASP A 127 20.32 -21.46 -34.74
CA ASP A 127 20.86 -21.09 -36.07
C ASP A 127 19.83 -21.12 -37.22
N ARG A 128 18.52 -21.05 -36.92
CA ARG A 128 17.44 -21.05 -37.92
C ARG A 128 16.55 -19.81 -37.84
N SER A 129 15.98 -19.44 -38.98
CA SER A 129 14.95 -18.41 -39.06
C SER A 129 13.66 -18.83 -38.32
N PRO A 130 12.86 -17.86 -37.83
CA PRO A 130 11.53 -18.13 -37.28
C PRO A 130 10.58 -18.66 -38.36
N LEU A 131 9.70 -19.62 -38.01
CA LEU A 131 8.76 -20.23 -38.96
C LEU A 131 7.82 -19.20 -39.62
N VAL A 132 7.39 -18.20 -38.84
CA VAL A 132 6.61 -17.05 -39.30
C VAL A 132 7.52 -15.83 -39.19
N GLY A 133 7.80 -15.16 -40.31
CA GLY A 133 8.63 -13.95 -40.31
C GLY A 133 7.99 -12.80 -39.53
N LYS A 134 8.81 -11.94 -38.90
CA LYS A 134 8.41 -10.91 -37.91
C LYS A 134 7.10 -10.16 -38.23
N VAL A 135 6.96 -9.58 -39.44
CA VAL A 135 5.77 -8.83 -39.85
C VAL A 135 4.49 -9.69 -39.89
N HIS A 136 4.61 -10.97 -40.22
CA HIS A 136 3.49 -11.92 -40.19
C HIS A 136 3.20 -12.41 -38.77
N TRP A 137 4.22 -12.48 -37.90
CA TRP A 137 4.06 -12.79 -36.49
C TRP A 137 3.36 -11.64 -35.75
N GLU A 138 3.74 -10.39 -35.99
CA GLU A 138 3.06 -9.22 -35.42
C GLU A 138 1.56 -9.16 -35.82
N LYS A 139 1.25 -9.46 -37.09
CA LYS A 139 -0.14 -9.61 -37.56
C LYS A 139 -0.86 -10.78 -36.89
N MET A 140 -0.19 -11.91 -36.67
CA MET A 140 -0.73 -13.05 -35.91
C MET A 140 -1.03 -12.66 -34.46
N VAL A 141 -0.07 -12.04 -33.77
CA VAL A 141 -0.18 -11.58 -32.38
C VAL A 141 -1.38 -10.65 -32.21
N LYS A 142 -1.52 -9.64 -33.08
CA LYS A 142 -2.68 -8.72 -33.07
C LYS A 142 -4.03 -9.41 -33.33
N LYS A 143 -4.08 -10.43 -34.19
CA LYS A 143 -5.32 -11.19 -34.47
C LYS A 143 -5.68 -12.18 -33.35
N VAL A 144 -4.68 -12.77 -32.69
CA VAL A 144 -4.83 -13.81 -31.68
C VAL A 144 -5.07 -13.22 -30.28
N SER A 145 -4.45 -12.09 -29.94
CA SER A 145 -4.61 -11.43 -28.64
C SER A 145 -6.04 -10.92 -28.38
N ARG A 146 -6.78 -10.54 -29.43
CA ARG A 146 -8.22 -10.19 -29.37
C ARG A 146 -9.07 -11.29 -28.72
N PHE A 147 -8.64 -12.55 -28.83
CA PHE A 147 -9.31 -13.71 -28.22
C PHE A 147 -8.82 -14.04 -26.81
N GLY A 148 -8.00 -13.19 -26.19
CA GLY A 148 -7.37 -13.48 -24.90
C GLY A 148 -6.31 -14.59 -24.94
N ILE A 149 -5.97 -15.08 -26.14
CA ILE A 149 -4.92 -16.07 -26.36
C ILE A 149 -3.57 -15.35 -26.21
N ARG A 150 -2.76 -15.81 -25.25
CA ARG A 150 -1.45 -15.23 -24.95
C ARG A 150 -0.44 -15.65 -26.03
N THR A 151 0.54 -14.81 -26.31
CA THR A 151 1.55 -15.10 -27.34
C THR A 151 2.96 -14.91 -26.78
N GLY A 152 3.90 -15.71 -27.29
CA GLY A 152 5.31 -15.56 -26.94
C GLY A 152 6.28 -16.16 -27.93
N THR A 153 7.56 -15.85 -27.78
CA THR A 153 8.65 -16.43 -28.55
C THR A 153 9.63 -17.15 -27.62
N PHE A 154 10.05 -18.36 -28.00
CA PHE A 154 11.07 -19.15 -27.31
C PHE A 154 12.26 -19.32 -28.26
N ASN A 155 13.44 -18.83 -27.87
CA ASN A 155 14.65 -19.00 -28.68
C ASN A 155 15.51 -20.14 -28.12
N CYS A 156 15.68 -21.21 -28.89
CA CYS A 156 16.52 -22.34 -28.50
C CYS A 156 18.01 -22.00 -28.35
N SER A 157 18.45 -20.80 -28.72
CA SER A 157 19.78 -20.30 -28.38
C SER A 157 19.95 -19.89 -26.91
N SER A 158 18.87 -19.64 -26.15
CA SER A 158 18.99 -19.41 -24.70
C SER A 158 19.02 -20.71 -23.90
N ASP A 159 18.21 -21.70 -24.30
CA ASP A 159 18.28 -23.07 -23.74
C ASP A 159 18.22 -24.16 -24.84
N PRO A 160 19.39 -24.53 -25.39
CA PRO A 160 19.49 -25.61 -26.37
C PRO A 160 19.34 -27.00 -25.74
N ARG A 161 19.42 -27.14 -24.41
CA ARG A 161 19.22 -28.44 -23.72
C ARG A 161 17.74 -28.76 -23.63
N TYR A 162 16.91 -27.79 -23.27
CA TYR A 162 15.46 -27.92 -23.22
C TYR A 162 14.86 -28.23 -24.60
N CYS A 163 15.23 -27.48 -25.64
CA CYS A 163 14.75 -27.74 -27.00
C CYS A 163 15.12 -29.14 -27.50
N ARG A 164 16.33 -29.65 -27.20
CA ARG A 164 16.71 -31.04 -27.51
C ARG A 164 15.87 -32.07 -26.74
N ARG A 165 15.58 -31.82 -25.46
CA ARG A 165 14.72 -32.70 -24.63
C ARG A 165 13.27 -32.74 -25.13
N ARG A 166 12.76 -31.62 -25.67
CA ARG A 166 11.39 -31.49 -26.21
C ARG A 166 11.26 -31.89 -27.69
N GLY A 167 12.38 -32.11 -28.41
CA GLY A 167 12.40 -32.49 -29.83
C GLY A 167 12.37 -31.32 -30.82
N TRP A 168 12.51 -30.07 -30.36
CA TRP A 168 12.41 -28.84 -31.16
C TRP A 168 13.69 -28.56 -31.97
N VAL A 169 14.01 -29.46 -32.90
CA VAL A 169 15.19 -29.40 -33.79
C VAL A 169 14.98 -28.46 -34.99
N ARG A 170 13.74 -28.08 -35.27
CA ARG A 170 13.30 -27.16 -36.32
C ARG A 170 12.42 -26.07 -35.69
N SER A 171 12.40 -24.87 -36.29
CA SER A 171 11.51 -23.80 -35.83
C SER A 171 10.04 -24.21 -36.04
N THR A 172 9.21 -24.11 -35.00
CA THR A 172 7.81 -24.53 -35.00
C THR A 172 6.89 -23.47 -34.37
N LEU A 173 5.59 -23.62 -34.60
CA LEU A 173 4.56 -23.00 -33.75
C LEU A 173 4.00 -24.07 -32.82
N ILE A 174 3.77 -23.70 -31.56
CA ILE A 174 3.21 -24.56 -30.53
C ILE A 174 2.01 -23.86 -29.92
N MET A 175 0.92 -24.60 -29.75
CA MET A 175 -0.26 -24.15 -28.99
C MET A 175 -0.32 -24.93 -27.68
N SER A 176 -0.51 -24.24 -26.55
CA SER A 176 -0.86 -24.89 -25.28
C SER A 176 -2.37 -24.77 -25.02
N VAL A 177 -3.00 -25.88 -24.60
CA VAL A 177 -4.43 -25.95 -24.27
C VAL A 177 -4.65 -26.83 -23.04
N PRO A 178 -5.40 -26.41 -22.02
CA PRO A 178 -5.74 -27.27 -20.88
C PRO A 178 -6.67 -28.41 -21.33
N GLN A 179 -6.20 -29.65 -21.18
CA GLN A 179 -6.89 -30.82 -21.77
C GLN A 179 -8.20 -31.20 -21.05
N THR A 180 -8.31 -30.89 -19.76
CA THR A 180 -9.46 -31.26 -18.92
C THR A 180 -10.36 -30.07 -18.60
N SER A 181 -11.64 -30.31 -18.34
CA SER A 181 -12.57 -29.33 -17.76
C SER A 181 -12.34 -29.06 -16.26
N THR A 182 -11.47 -29.85 -15.61
CA THR A 182 -11.05 -29.69 -14.21
C THR A 182 -9.74 -28.89 -14.07
N SER A 183 -9.60 -28.10 -13.00
CA SER A 183 -8.41 -27.26 -12.70
C SER A 183 -7.12 -28.02 -12.34
N LYS A 184 -7.16 -29.35 -12.20
CA LYS A 184 -6.00 -30.18 -11.83
C LYS A 184 -5.40 -31.02 -12.97
N GLY A 185 -5.99 -31.02 -14.16
CA GLY A 185 -5.46 -31.80 -15.29
C GLY A 185 -4.27 -31.13 -15.99
N LYS A 186 -3.71 -31.84 -16.98
CA LYS A 186 -2.49 -31.44 -17.69
C LYS A 186 -2.78 -30.44 -18.81
N VAL A 187 -1.85 -29.53 -19.04
CA VAL A 187 -1.78 -28.74 -20.28
C VAL A 187 -1.21 -29.61 -21.38
N MET A 188 -1.83 -29.56 -22.56
CA MET A 188 -1.42 -30.29 -23.76
C MET A 188 -0.75 -29.31 -24.73
N LEU A 189 0.52 -29.56 -25.05
CA LEU A 189 1.23 -28.87 -26.14
C LEU A 189 0.91 -29.55 -27.48
N LYS A 190 0.64 -28.76 -28.52
CA LYS A 190 0.43 -29.22 -29.90
C LYS A 190 1.28 -28.44 -30.89
N GLU A 191 2.06 -29.14 -31.72
CA GLU A 191 2.86 -28.53 -32.78
C GLU A 191 2.05 -28.29 -34.06
N TYR A 192 2.27 -27.14 -34.70
CA TYR A 192 1.71 -26.84 -36.00
C TYR A 192 2.38 -27.67 -37.10
N SER A 193 1.63 -28.62 -37.66
CA SER A 193 2.07 -29.49 -38.77
C SER A 193 1.49 -29.10 -40.14
N GLY A 194 0.89 -27.91 -40.26
CA GLY A 194 0.28 -27.44 -41.50
C GLY A 194 1.30 -26.99 -42.54
N ARG A 195 1.07 -27.33 -43.81
CA ARG A 195 1.97 -26.97 -44.93
C ARG A 195 1.93 -25.50 -45.34
N LYS A 196 0.84 -24.78 -45.01
CA LYS A 196 0.67 -23.34 -45.25
C LYS A 196 1.04 -22.54 -44.00
N ILE A 197 1.75 -21.44 -44.17
CA ILE A 197 2.20 -20.54 -43.07
C ILE A 197 1.35 -19.24 -43.04
N GLU A 198 0.31 -19.17 -43.87
CA GLU A 198 -0.68 -18.08 -43.89
C GLU A 198 -1.40 -17.93 -42.55
N ALA A 199 -1.59 -16.68 -42.11
CA ALA A 199 -2.17 -16.40 -40.79
C ALA A 199 -3.60 -16.95 -40.61
N GLU A 200 -4.40 -17.03 -41.67
CA GLU A 200 -5.75 -17.59 -41.63
C GLU A 200 -5.76 -19.12 -41.42
N HIS A 201 -4.78 -19.84 -42.00
CA HIS A 201 -4.65 -21.29 -41.84
C HIS A 201 -4.15 -21.66 -40.43
N ILE A 202 -3.18 -20.91 -39.91
CA ILE A 202 -2.74 -21.05 -38.50
C ILE A 202 -3.90 -20.70 -37.56
N PHE A 203 -4.65 -19.62 -37.82
CA PHE A 203 -5.82 -19.25 -37.02
C PHE A 203 -6.89 -20.35 -37.03
N LYS A 204 -7.24 -20.92 -38.19
CA LYS A 204 -8.20 -22.05 -38.28
C LYS A 204 -7.71 -23.30 -37.53
N TRP A 205 -6.40 -23.54 -37.48
CA TRP A 205 -5.83 -24.61 -36.65
C TRP A 205 -5.92 -24.30 -35.15
N ILE A 206 -5.72 -23.05 -34.73
CA ILE A 206 -5.92 -22.59 -33.34
C ILE A 206 -7.39 -22.75 -32.93
N THR A 207 -8.33 -22.27 -33.75
CA THR A 207 -9.76 -22.32 -33.40
C THR A 207 -10.29 -23.74 -33.34
N ALA A 208 -9.94 -24.61 -34.29
CA ALA A 208 -10.31 -26.02 -34.24
C ALA A 208 -9.77 -26.74 -32.98
N HIS A 209 -8.60 -26.35 -32.50
CA HIS A 209 -8.02 -26.90 -31.28
C HIS A 209 -8.67 -26.38 -30.00
N ALA A 210 -9.00 -25.09 -29.93
CA ALA A 210 -9.79 -24.55 -28.81
C ALA A 210 -11.21 -25.16 -28.79
N ALA A 211 -11.85 -25.28 -29.97
CA ALA A 211 -13.17 -25.87 -30.15
C ALA A 211 -13.24 -27.35 -29.70
N SER A 212 -12.15 -28.12 -29.83
CA SER A 212 -12.11 -29.54 -29.45
C SER A 212 -12.35 -29.83 -27.95
N ARG A 213 -12.45 -28.78 -27.11
CA ARG A 213 -12.77 -28.84 -25.68
C ARG A 213 -14.26 -28.60 -25.38
N ILE A 214 -15.02 -28.04 -26.32
CA ILE A 214 -16.46 -27.77 -26.18
C ILE A 214 -17.24 -29.04 -26.51
N LYS A 215 -18.27 -29.37 -25.72
CA LYS A 215 -19.19 -30.46 -26.06
C LYS A 215 -20.07 -30.02 -27.24
N THR A 216 -19.84 -30.61 -28.41
CA THR A 216 -20.67 -30.42 -29.61
C THR A 216 -21.85 -31.40 -29.61
N ILE A 217 -23.05 -30.93 -29.91
CA ILE A 217 -24.27 -31.73 -30.02
C ILE A 217 -24.87 -31.54 -31.42
N TYR A 218 -25.06 -32.65 -32.14
CA TYR A 218 -25.65 -32.67 -33.48
C TYR A 218 -27.08 -33.24 -33.49
N ASN A 219 -27.44 -34.07 -32.50
CA ASN A 219 -28.74 -34.75 -32.43
C ASN A 219 -29.62 -34.13 -31.34
N SER A 220 -30.91 -33.94 -31.64
CA SER A 220 -31.91 -33.38 -30.72
C SER A 220 -32.14 -34.26 -29.48
N GLU A 221 -32.08 -35.59 -29.61
CA GLU A 221 -32.25 -36.54 -28.50
C GLU A 221 -31.15 -36.39 -27.44
N HIS A 222 -29.88 -36.32 -27.86
CA HIS A 222 -28.74 -36.09 -26.97
C HIS A 222 -28.77 -34.69 -26.34
N LEU A 223 -29.39 -33.69 -26.99
CA LEU A 223 -29.72 -32.44 -26.30
C LEU A 223 -30.78 -32.68 -25.22
N LYS A 224 -31.87 -33.42 -25.50
CA LYS A 224 -32.91 -33.69 -24.49
C LYS A 224 -32.36 -34.47 -23.29
N GLU A 225 -31.40 -35.36 -23.49
CA GLU A 225 -30.67 -36.03 -22.41
C GLU A 225 -29.83 -35.04 -21.59
N GLU A 226 -28.95 -34.28 -22.23
CA GLU A 226 -28.10 -33.26 -21.57
C GLU A 226 -28.92 -32.15 -20.88
N TRP A 227 -30.11 -31.87 -21.41
CA TRP A 227 -31.05 -30.89 -20.88
C TRP A 227 -31.90 -31.46 -19.72
N LYS A 228 -32.18 -32.76 -19.69
CA LYS A 228 -32.81 -33.42 -18.54
C LYS A 228 -31.82 -33.78 -17.43
N LYS A 229 -30.52 -33.92 -17.76
CA LYS A 229 -29.44 -34.20 -16.82
C LYS A 229 -29.38 -33.14 -15.72
N SER A 230 -29.71 -33.57 -14.50
CA SER A 230 -29.83 -32.72 -13.31
C SER A 230 -28.47 -32.39 -12.68
N ASP A 231 -27.58 -31.75 -13.43
CA ASP A 231 -26.35 -31.15 -12.88
C ASP A 231 -26.71 -29.86 -12.09
N GLN A 232 -27.39 -30.04 -10.95
CA GLN A 232 -28.08 -28.99 -10.17
C GLN A 232 -27.24 -27.79 -9.72
N TYR A 233 -25.93 -27.82 -9.90
CA TYR A 233 -24.98 -26.83 -9.37
C TYR A 233 -24.14 -26.14 -10.46
N ARG A 234 -24.22 -26.55 -11.73
CA ARG A 234 -23.35 -26.04 -12.80
C ARG A 234 -24.10 -25.13 -13.77
N VAL A 235 -23.58 -23.92 -13.96
CA VAL A 235 -24.04 -23.00 -15.00
C VAL A 235 -23.59 -23.52 -16.35
N LYS A 236 -24.52 -23.66 -17.30
CA LYS A 236 -24.26 -24.12 -18.68
C LYS A 236 -24.60 -23.03 -19.67
N ILE A 237 -23.73 -22.77 -20.64
CA ILE A 237 -24.03 -21.88 -21.77
C ILE A 237 -24.10 -22.69 -23.07
N TYR A 238 -25.25 -22.61 -23.73
CA TYR A 238 -25.54 -23.27 -24.99
C TYR A 238 -25.49 -22.24 -26.12
N LEU A 239 -24.68 -22.50 -27.14
CA LEU A 239 -24.75 -21.80 -28.43
C LEU A 239 -25.48 -22.68 -29.43
N PHE A 240 -26.69 -22.28 -29.80
CA PHE A 240 -27.45 -22.85 -30.91
C PHE A 240 -27.09 -22.08 -32.19
N ALA A 241 -26.53 -22.74 -33.21
CA ALA A 241 -26.15 -22.09 -34.46
C ALA A 241 -26.18 -23.05 -35.66
N ASN A 242 -26.12 -22.51 -36.87
CA ASN A 242 -25.82 -23.25 -38.10
C ASN A 242 -24.40 -22.87 -38.54
N LEU A 243 -23.41 -23.59 -38.01
CA LEU A 243 -21.96 -23.38 -38.22
C LEU A 243 -21.20 -24.71 -38.04
N ASP A 244 -20.18 -24.96 -38.87
CA ASP A 244 -19.29 -26.13 -38.76
C ASP A 244 -18.62 -26.27 -37.38
N GLN A 245 -18.26 -25.14 -36.78
CA GLN A 245 -17.42 -25.03 -35.58
C GLN A 245 -17.89 -23.85 -34.72
N PRO A 246 -17.75 -23.92 -33.38
CA PRO A 246 -18.05 -22.80 -32.50
C PRO A 246 -17.11 -21.60 -32.77
N PRO A 247 -17.59 -20.35 -32.63
CA PRO A 247 -16.77 -19.14 -32.78
C PRO A 247 -15.51 -19.13 -31.89
N ALA A 248 -14.46 -18.45 -32.33
CA ALA A 248 -13.19 -18.43 -31.59
C ALA A 248 -13.33 -17.80 -30.19
N PHE A 249 -14.13 -16.74 -30.03
CA PHE A 249 -14.34 -16.10 -28.73
C PHE A 249 -15.07 -17.04 -27.75
N PHE A 250 -16.09 -17.77 -28.21
CA PHE A 250 -16.80 -18.77 -27.41
C PHE A 250 -15.86 -19.90 -26.97
N SER A 251 -14.98 -20.33 -27.87
CA SER A 251 -13.93 -21.31 -27.60
C SER A 251 -12.90 -20.82 -26.56
N ALA A 252 -12.46 -19.57 -26.66
CA ALA A 252 -11.52 -18.97 -25.70
C ALA A 252 -12.15 -18.73 -24.32
N LEU A 253 -13.41 -18.27 -24.26
CA LEU A 253 -14.15 -18.12 -23.01
C LEU A 253 -14.32 -19.46 -22.27
N SER A 254 -14.50 -20.57 -23.01
CA SER A 254 -14.54 -21.91 -22.40
C SER A 254 -13.26 -22.28 -21.62
N VAL A 255 -12.10 -21.74 -22.02
CA VAL A 255 -10.83 -21.92 -21.29
C VAL A 255 -10.80 -21.04 -20.05
N LYS A 256 -11.22 -19.78 -20.16
CA LYS A 256 -11.20 -18.83 -19.03
C LYS A 256 -12.17 -19.19 -17.90
N PHE A 257 -13.34 -19.76 -18.21
CA PHE A 257 -14.34 -20.15 -17.22
C PHE A 257 -14.30 -21.64 -16.84
N THR A 258 -13.12 -22.27 -17.00
CA THR A 258 -12.87 -23.69 -16.64
C THR A 258 -13.39 -24.02 -15.25
N GLY A 259 -14.08 -25.16 -15.11
CA GLY A 259 -14.73 -25.59 -13.87
C GLY A 259 -16.04 -24.83 -13.57
N ARG A 260 -16.03 -23.50 -13.66
CA ARG A 260 -17.14 -22.60 -13.27
C ARG A 260 -18.34 -22.63 -14.21
N VAL A 261 -18.13 -22.57 -15.53
CA VAL A 261 -19.19 -22.56 -16.56
C VAL A 261 -18.88 -23.61 -17.62
N GLU A 262 -19.90 -24.38 -18.00
CA GLU A 262 -19.78 -25.42 -19.02
C GLU A 262 -20.31 -24.92 -20.38
N PHE A 263 -19.47 -25.01 -21.40
CA PHE A 263 -19.76 -24.49 -22.75
C PHE A 263 -20.18 -25.64 -23.65
N ILE A 264 -21.36 -25.50 -24.26
CA ILE A 264 -21.97 -26.49 -25.14
C ILE A 264 -22.30 -25.81 -26.47
N PHE A 265 -21.93 -26.46 -27.57
CA PHE A 265 -22.26 -26.02 -28.93
C PHE A 265 -23.29 -26.97 -29.54
N VAL A 266 -24.34 -26.43 -30.13
CA VAL A 266 -25.43 -27.18 -30.74
C VAL A 266 -25.51 -26.77 -32.20
N ASN A 267 -25.13 -27.67 -33.13
CA ASN A 267 -25.34 -27.44 -34.55
C ASN A 267 -26.79 -27.80 -34.90
N VAL A 268 -27.53 -26.83 -35.43
CA VAL A 268 -28.96 -26.90 -35.76
C VAL A 268 -29.18 -27.11 -37.28
N GLU A 269 -28.11 -27.19 -38.07
CA GLU A 269 -28.16 -27.32 -39.53
C GLU A 269 -29.05 -28.46 -40.04
N ASN A 270 -29.01 -29.63 -39.39
CA ASN A 270 -29.73 -30.84 -39.77
C ASN A 270 -31.02 -31.07 -38.94
N TRP A 271 -31.67 -30.01 -38.44
CA TRP A 271 -32.80 -30.12 -37.49
C TRP A 271 -34.16 -29.82 -38.13
N ASP A 272 -34.77 -30.84 -38.74
CA ASP A 272 -36.07 -30.73 -39.41
C ASP A 272 -37.23 -30.33 -38.45
N ASN A 273 -37.13 -30.71 -37.17
CA ASN A 273 -38.23 -30.61 -36.20
C ASN A 273 -38.16 -29.35 -35.32
N LYS A 274 -38.82 -28.27 -35.79
CA LYS A 274 -39.04 -27.03 -35.01
C LYS A 274 -39.73 -27.24 -33.66
N SER A 275 -40.46 -28.34 -33.49
CA SER A 275 -41.17 -28.71 -32.25
C SER A 275 -40.24 -28.80 -31.03
N HIS A 276 -39.06 -29.39 -31.18
CA HIS A 276 -38.10 -29.53 -30.07
C HIS A 276 -37.38 -28.23 -29.72
N MET A 277 -37.35 -27.26 -30.64
CA MET A 277 -36.85 -25.91 -30.37
C MET A 277 -37.90 -25.09 -29.60
N ALA A 278 -39.19 -25.26 -29.92
CA ALA A 278 -40.30 -24.67 -29.18
C ALA A 278 -40.41 -25.21 -27.73
N GLU A 279 -40.10 -26.48 -27.49
CA GLU A 279 -39.98 -27.05 -26.12
C GLU A 279 -38.90 -26.33 -25.25
N ILE A 280 -37.95 -25.65 -25.87
CA ILE A 280 -36.86 -24.89 -25.23
C ILE A 280 -37.07 -23.36 -25.44
N ASP A 281 -38.23 -22.97 -26.00
CA ASP A 281 -38.64 -21.58 -26.28
C ASP A 281 -37.66 -20.84 -27.23
N ILE A 282 -37.00 -21.58 -28.14
CA ILE A 282 -36.01 -21.08 -29.11
C ILE A 282 -36.68 -20.86 -30.47
N TYR A 283 -36.98 -19.60 -30.81
CA TYR A 283 -37.62 -19.21 -32.09
C TYR A 283 -36.67 -18.63 -33.14
N LYS A 284 -35.44 -18.29 -32.76
CA LYS A 284 -34.40 -17.71 -33.62
C LYS A 284 -33.11 -18.53 -33.53
N THR A 285 -32.36 -18.57 -34.63
CA THR A 285 -30.96 -19.05 -34.64
C THR A 285 -30.07 -18.04 -35.40
N PRO A 286 -28.81 -17.86 -34.96
CA PRO A 286 -28.23 -18.44 -33.76
C PRO A 286 -28.75 -17.78 -32.45
N CYS A 287 -28.61 -18.48 -31.33
CA CYS A 287 -29.04 -18.00 -30.02
C CYS A 287 -28.07 -18.47 -28.92
N TYR A 288 -27.73 -17.56 -28.00
CA TYR A 288 -26.92 -17.82 -26.81
C TYR A 288 -27.86 -17.99 -25.61
N VAL A 289 -28.03 -19.23 -25.16
CA VAL A 289 -28.92 -19.58 -24.05
C VAL A 289 -28.07 -19.94 -22.83
N LEU A 290 -28.12 -19.09 -21.82
CA LEU A 290 -27.56 -19.39 -20.51
C LEU A 290 -28.61 -20.17 -19.69
N ARG A 291 -28.18 -21.28 -19.09
CA ARG A 291 -28.97 -22.03 -18.12
C ARG A 291 -28.25 -22.04 -16.78
N THR A 292 -28.94 -21.55 -15.77
CA THR A 292 -28.53 -21.62 -14.37
C THR A 292 -29.50 -22.56 -13.64
N PRO A 293 -29.24 -23.00 -12.38
CA PRO A 293 -30.22 -23.83 -11.67
C PRO A 293 -31.50 -23.08 -11.27
N GLU A 294 -31.49 -21.74 -11.32
CA GLU A 294 -32.66 -20.89 -11.06
C GLU A 294 -33.56 -20.70 -12.29
N GLY A 295 -33.01 -20.78 -13.52
CA GLY A 295 -33.77 -20.47 -14.73
C GLY A 295 -32.96 -20.46 -16.03
N ILE A 296 -33.58 -19.92 -17.07
CA ILE A 296 -33.04 -19.85 -18.44
C ILE A 296 -33.05 -18.38 -18.88
N TYR A 297 -31.93 -17.92 -19.46
CA TYR A 297 -31.74 -16.55 -19.92
C TYR A 297 -31.22 -16.52 -21.36
N ARG A 298 -31.71 -15.58 -22.17
CA ARG A 298 -31.24 -15.36 -23.55
C ARG A 298 -30.31 -14.16 -23.60
N TYR A 299 -29.04 -14.41 -23.88
CA TYR A 299 -28.06 -13.36 -24.07
C TYR A 299 -28.19 -12.75 -25.47
N GLY A 300 -28.08 -11.41 -25.55
CA GLY A 300 -28.17 -10.67 -26.81
C GLY A 300 -29.55 -10.07 -27.10
N ASN A 301 -30.54 -10.28 -26.22
CA ASN A 301 -31.85 -9.65 -26.31
C ASN A 301 -31.91 -8.30 -25.57
N ASN A 302 -30.97 -8.03 -24.67
CA ASN A 302 -30.89 -6.78 -23.90
C ASN A 302 -29.76 -5.88 -24.40
N THR A 303 -29.88 -4.57 -24.16
CA THR A 303 -28.89 -3.60 -24.62
C THR A 303 -27.55 -3.79 -23.89
N GLY A 304 -26.45 -3.68 -24.63
CA GLY A 304 -25.08 -3.98 -24.15
C GLY A 304 -24.60 -5.42 -24.34
N GLU A 305 -25.47 -6.35 -24.75
CA GLU A 305 -25.14 -7.77 -24.89
C GLU A 305 -24.61 -8.13 -26.29
N PHE A 306 -23.58 -7.43 -26.73
CA PHE A 306 -22.97 -7.57 -28.05
C PHE A 306 -22.26 -8.93 -28.22
N ILE A 307 -22.24 -9.48 -29.45
CA ILE A 307 -21.60 -10.76 -29.79
C ILE A 307 -20.07 -10.58 -29.88
N SER A 308 -19.45 -10.24 -28.74
CA SER A 308 -18.04 -9.91 -28.59
C SER A 308 -17.44 -10.54 -27.34
N LEU A 309 -16.13 -10.80 -27.35
CA LEU A 309 -15.45 -11.41 -26.19
C LEU A 309 -15.61 -10.56 -24.93
N ARG A 310 -15.39 -9.24 -25.00
CA ARG A 310 -15.40 -8.37 -23.82
C ARG A 310 -16.78 -8.25 -23.18
N ALA A 311 -17.85 -8.15 -23.98
CA ALA A 311 -19.21 -8.06 -23.46
C ALA A 311 -19.67 -9.39 -22.82
N MET A 312 -19.35 -10.53 -23.44
CA MET A 312 -19.68 -11.85 -22.90
C MET A 312 -18.82 -12.19 -21.66
N ASP A 313 -17.54 -11.80 -21.62
CA ASP A 313 -16.68 -11.95 -20.44
C ASP A 313 -17.23 -11.16 -19.23
N SER A 314 -17.61 -9.90 -19.45
CA SER A 314 -18.20 -9.03 -18.43
C SER A 314 -19.50 -9.63 -17.87
N PHE A 315 -20.38 -10.13 -18.73
CA PHE A 315 -21.62 -10.81 -18.36
C PHE A 315 -21.38 -12.11 -17.56
N LEU A 316 -20.48 -12.98 -18.02
CA LEU A 316 -20.21 -14.25 -17.32
C LEU A 316 -19.51 -14.02 -15.97
N ARG A 317 -18.66 -12.99 -15.84
CA ARG A 317 -18.12 -12.53 -14.55
C ARG A 317 -19.21 -12.00 -13.62
N SER A 318 -20.19 -11.25 -14.14
CA SER A 318 -21.31 -10.74 -13.32
C SER A 318 -22.32 -11.82 -12.91
N ILE A 319 -22.24 -13.04 -13.46
CA ILE A 319 -23.07 -14.18 -13.08
C ILE A 319 -22.35 -15.15 -12.14
N GLN A 320 -21.07 -15.39 -12.38
CA GLN A 320 -20.26 -16.34 -11.63
C GLN A 320 -18.88 -15.73 -11.31
N PRO A 321 -18.83 -14.68 -10.45
CA PRO A 321 -17.60 -13.96 -10.13
C PRO A 321 -16.59 -14.85 -9.41
N GLU A 322 -15.30 -14.56 -9.60
CA GLU A 322 -14.24 -15.13 -8.79
C GLU A 322 -14.01 -14.30 -7.52
N VAL A 323 -13.45 -14.92 -6.48
CA VAL A 323 -13.00 -14.21 -5.26
C VAL A 323 -12.01 -13.09 -5.60
N ASN A 324 -11.14 -13.33 -6.60
CA ASN A 324 -10.22 -12.32 -7.13
C ASN A 324 -10.96 -11.15 -7.82
N ASP A 325 -12.03 -11.40 -8.58
CA ASP A 325 -12.82 -10.34 -9.22
C ASP A 325 -13.51 -9.46 -8.16
N LEU A 326 -14.03 -10.08 -7.09
CA LEU A 326 -14.61 -9.37 -5.93
C LEU A 326 -13.55 -8.57 -5.15
N PHE A 327 -12.35 -9.14 -4.96
CA PHE A 327 -11.23 -8.43 -4.34
C PHE A 327 -10.84 -7.19 -5.17
N VAL A 328 -10.61 -7.34 -6.48
CA VAL A 328 -10.26 -6.23 -7.37
C VAL A 328 -11.36 -5.16 -7.42
N LEU A 329 -12.64 -5.54 -7.45
CA LEU A 329 -13.74 -4.60 -7.36
C LEU A 329 -13.74 -3.82 -6.03
N SER A 330 -13.54 -4.51 -4.90
CA SER A 330 -13.44 -3.88 -3.58
C SER A 330 -12.24 -2.93 -3.49
N LEU A 331 -11.10 -3.30 -4.08
CA LEU A 331 -9.89 -2.48 -4.17
C LEU A 331 -10.14 -1.20 -4.99
N VAL A 332 -10.79 -1.29 -6.14
CA VAL A 332 -11.15 -0.11 -6.95
C VAL A 332 -12.11 0.82 -6.18
N LEU A 333 -13.14 0.29 -5.53
CA LEU A 333 -14.10 1.08 -4.76
C LEU A 333 -13.47 1.75 -3.54
N VAL A 334 -12.60 1.04 -2.80
CA VAL A 334 -11.88 1.60 -1.65
C VAL A 334 -10.89 2.69 -2.07
N ASN A 335 -10.18 2.50 -3.18
CA ASN A 335 -9.32 3.53 -3.74
C ASN A 335 -10.12 4.78 -4.17
N LEU A 336 -11.25 4.62 -4.84
CA LEU A 336 -12.14 5.77 -5.16
C LEU A 336 -12.63 6.48 -3.88
N MET A 337 -12.99 5.74 -2.82
CA MET A 337 -13.35 6.37 -1.53
C MET A 337 -12.18 7.13 -0.88
N ALA A 338 -10.92 6.70 -1.06
CA ALA A 338 -9.74 7.45 -0.59
C ALA A 338 -9.50 8.72 -1.42
N TRP A 339 -9.64 8.64 -2.76
CA TRP A 339 -9.49 9.81 -3.65
C TRP A 339 -10.48 10.95 -3.39
N MET A 340 -11.61 10.69 -2.72
CA MET A 340 -12.51 11.77 -2.25
C MET A 340 -11.90 12.66 -1.15
N ASP A 341 -10.89 12.21 -0.41
CA ASP A 341 -10.23 13.03 0.62
C ASP A 341 -9.57 14.28 0.04
N LEU A 342 -9.09 14.23 -1.20
CA LEU A 342 -8.51 15.39 -1.91
C LEU A 342 -9.48 16.56 -2.03
N PHE A 343 -10.79 16.31 -1.99
CA PHE A 343 -11.86 17.31 -2.08
C PHE A 343 -12.44 17.69 -0.70
N ILE A 344 -12.52 16.74 0.22
CA ILE A 344 -13.12 16.94 1.56
C ILE A 344 -12.13 17.58 2.56
N THR A 345 -10.82 17.38 2.38
CA THR A 345 -9.81 17.87 3.34
C THR A 345 -9.51 19.37 3.20
N GLN A 346 -9.40 20.05 4.34
CA GLN A 346 -9.09 21.49 4.44
C GLN A 346 -7.57 21.76 4.45
N GLY A 347 -7.22 22.99 4.06
CA GLY A 347 -5.84 23.45 3.88
C GLY A 347 -5.32 23.30 2.46
N ALA A 348 -4.04 23.61 2.28
CA ALA A 348 -3.39 23.68 0.98
C ALA A 348 -3.19 22.31 0.30
N THR A 349 -2.80 22.35 -0.97
CA THR A 349 -2.54 21.17 -1.83
C THR A 349 -1.63 20.14 -1.17
N ILE A 350 -0.51 20.55 -0.57
CA ILE A 350 0.44 19.64 0.08
C ILE A 350 -0.24 18.85 1.22
N LYS A 351 -1.06 19.53 2.04
CA LYS A 351 -1.85 18.89 3.10
C LYS A 351 -2.85 17.87 2.54
N ARG A 352 -3.57 18.24 1.48
CA ARG A 352 -4.50 17.33 0.79
C ARG A 352 -3.77 16.09 0.23
N PHE A 353 -2.57 16.24 -0.34
CA PHE A 353 -1.79 15.13 -0.89
C PHE A 353 -1.18 14.21 0.17
N VAL A 354 -0.59 14.76 1.24
CA VAL A 354 -0.02 13.94 2.33
C VAL A 354 -1.12 13.18 3.08
N VAL A 355 -2.28 13.79 3.32
CA VAL A 355 -3.44 13.09 3.87
C VAL A 355 -3.95 12.01 2.90
N LEU A 356 -4.04 12.29 1.59
CA LEU A 356 -4.43 11.29 0.59
C LEU A 356 -3.48 10.07 0.57
N ILE A 357 -2.17 10.27 0.66
CA ILE A 357 -1.20 9.15 0.72
C ILE A 357 -1.43 8.31 1.98
N SER A 358 -1.68 8.96 3.12
CA SER A 358 -1.98 8.27 4.39
C SER A 358 -3.32 7.53 4.36
N THR A 359 -4.39 8.12 3.83
CA THR A 359 -5.69 7.44 3.72
C THR A 359 -5.66 6.32 2.68
N LEU A 360 -4.93 6.48 1.58
CA LEU A 360 -4.70 5.42 0.58
C LEU A 360 -3.93 4.23 1.19
N GLY A 361 -2.86 4.50 1.93
CA GLY A 361 -2.06 3.46 2.59
C GLY A 361 -2.85 2.71 3.66
N THR A 362 -3.51 3.43 4.56
CA THR A 362 -4.31 2.84 5.64
C THR A 362 -5.54 2.09 5.11
N TYR A 363 -6.27 2.64 4.13
CA TYR A 363 -7.48 1.98 3.60
C TYR A 363 -7.14 0.69 2.84
N ASN A 364 -6.07 0.68 2.03
CA ASN A 364 -5.64 -0.54 1.35
C ASN A 364 -5.07 -1.59 2.32
N SER A 365 -4.34 -1.16 3.35
CA SER A 365 -3.88 -2.07 4.41
C SER A 365 -5.05 -2.71 5.16
N LEU A 366 -6.04 -1.91 5.56
CA LEU A 366 -7.26 -2.40 6.21
C LEU A 366 -8.09 -3.32 5.29
N LEU A 367 -8.16 -3.04 3.99
CA LEU A 367 -8.82 -3.92 3.03
C LEU A 367 -8.14 -5.29 2.93
N ILE A 368 -6.80 -5.32 2.83
CA ILE A 368 -6.04 -6.57 2.77
C ILE A 368 -6.17 -7.36 4.08
N ILE A 369 -6.01 -6.68 5.23
CA ILE A 369 -6.15 -7.30 6.55
C ILE A 369 -7.56 -7.84 6.79
N SER A 370 -8.61 -7.14 6.36
CA SER A 370 -10.00 -7.59 6.52
C SER A 370 -10.41 -8.70 5.54
N TRP A 371 -9.80 -8.78 4.35
CA TRP A 371 -10.06 -9.90 3.44
C TRP A 371 -9.46 -11.24 3.94
N LEU A 372 -8.36 -11.23 4.70
CA LEU A 372 -7.76 -12.47 5.20
C LEU A 372 -8.72 -13.31 6.08
N PRO A 373 -9.45 -12.75 7.07
CA PRO A 373 -10.55 -13.43 7.74
C PRO A 373 -11.67 -13.87 6.80
N VAL A 374 -12.07 -13.04 5.82
CA VAL A 374 -13.17 -13.37 4.88
C VAL A 374 -12.81 -14.58 4.00
N LEU A 375 -11.56 -14.72 3.56
CA LEU A 375 -11.07 -15.93 2.89
C LEU A 375 -11.18 -17.17 3.80
N GLY A 376 -10.90 -17.03 5.09
CA GLY A 376 -11.05 -18.10 6.09
C GLY A 376 -12.52 -18.48 6.33
N PHE A 377 -13.41 -17.49 6.47
CA PHE A 377 -14.85 -17.73 6.62
C PHE A 377 -15.46 -18.41 5.39
N LEU A 378 -15.05 -18.04 4.17
CA LEU A 378 -15.48 -18.70 2.92
C LEU A 378 -14.96 -20.15 2.76
N GLN A 379 -14.14 -20.66 3.68
CA GLN A 379 -13.72 -22.07 3.73
C GLN A 379 -14.47 -22.89 4.78
N LEU A 380 -15.38 -22.29 5.56
CA LEU A 380 -16.16 -23.00 6.57
C LEU A 380 -17.43 -23.61 5.93
N PRO A 381 -17.65 -24.94 6.03
CA PRO A 381 -18.77 -25.61 5.35
C PRO A 381 -20.15 -25.17 5.86
N TYR A 382 -20.24 -24.58 7.05
CA TYR A 382 -21.47 -23.97 7.57
C TYR A 382 -21.91 -22.71 6.80
N LEU A 383 -21.01 -22.08 6.03
CA LEU A 383 -21.30 -20.90 5.22
C LEU A 383 -21.55 -21.23 3.73
N ASP A 384 -21.40 -22.49 3.30
CA ASP A 384 -21.69 -22.91 1.93
C ASP A 384 -23.12 -22.55 1.51
N SER A 385 -24.12 -22.80 2.37
CA SER A 385 -25.52 -22.44 2.09
C SER A 385 -25.76 -20.92 2.00
N PHE A 386 -24.95 -20.11 2.70
CA PHE A 386 -25.00 -18.65 2.56
C PHE A 386 -24.32 -18.17 1.27
N TYR A 387 -23.22 -18.82 0.87
CA TYR A 387 -22.58 -18.59 -0.42
C TYR A 387 -23.52 -18.96 -1.58
N GLU A 388 -24.18 -20.13 -1.53
CA GLU A 388 -25.18 -20.53 -2.52
C GLU A 388 -26.37 -19.56 -2.58
N TYR A 389 -26.92 -19.13 -1.44
CA TYR A 389 -28.03 -18.18 -1.43
C TYR A 389 -27.65 -16.78 -1.95
N SER A 390 -26.48 -16.26 -1.56
CA SER A 390 -26.00 -14.96 -2.04
C SER A 390 -25.64 -15.00 -3.53
N LEU A 391 -25.06 -16.10 -4.03
CA LEU A 391 -24.81 -16.34 -5.45
C LEU A 391 -26.13 -16.45 -6.24
N LYS A 392 -27.15 -17.13 -5.69
CA LYS A 392 -28.50 -17.22 -6.26
C LYS A 392 -29.14 -15.83 -6.43
N LEU A 393 -29.05 -14.99 -5.39
CA LEU A 393 -29.53 -13.61 -5.40
C LEU A 393 -28.76 -12.76 -6.44
N PHE A 394 -27.43 -12.93 -6.50
CA PHE A 394 -26.57 -12.21 -7.43
C PHE A 394 -26.87 -12.56 -8.89
N ARG A 395 -27.08 -13.86 -9.21
CA ARG A 395 -27.52 -14.32 -10.53
C ARG A 395 -28.84 -13.67 -10.93
N TYR A 396 -29.87 -13.74 -10.08
CA TYR A 396 -31.18 -13.16 -10.34
C TYR A 396 -31.09 -11.65 -10.62
N SER A 397 -30.34 -10.92 -9.79
CA SER A 397 -30.09 -9.48 -9.98
C SER A 397 -29.39 -9.18 -11.31
N ASN A 398 -28.34 -9.91 -11.67
CA ASN A 398 -27.56 -9.66 -12.90
C ASN A 398 -28.27 -10.09 -14.20
N THR A 399 -29.31 -10.94 -14.11
CA THR A 399 -30.21 -11.24 -15.23
C THR A 399 -31.27 -10.16 -15.50
N THR A 400 -31.35 -9.09 -14.71
CA THR A 400 -32.31 -8.00 -14.95
C THR A 400 -31.87 -7.08 -16.11
N THR A 401 -32.84 -6.42 -16.75
CA THR A 401 -32.59 -5.38 -17.79
C THR A 401 -31.75 -4.22 -17.24
N LEU A 402 -32.02 -3.79 -16.00
CA LEU A 402 -31.25 -2.74 -15.32
C LEU A 402 -29.77 -3.15 -15.15
N ALA A 403 -29.48 -4.41 -14.79
CA ALA A 403 -28.11 -4.89 -14.74
C ALA A 403 -27.44 -4.93 -16.13
N SER A 404 -28.19 -5.14 -17.21
CA SER A 404 -27.69 -5.01 -18.58
C SER A 404 -27.27 -3.57 -18.91
N TRP A 405 -28.07 -2.58 -18.48
CA TRP A 405 -27.74 -1.16 -18.65
C TRP A 405 -26.51 -0.76 -17.85
N VAL A 406 -26.43 -1.16 -16.57
CA VAL A 406 -25.24 -0.90 -15.73
C VAL A 406 -23.98 -1.56 -16.32
N ARG A 407 -24.09 -2.78 -16.88
CA ARG A 407 -22.99 -3.42 -17.62
C ARG A 407 -22.59 -2.64 -18.89
N ALA A 408 -23.55 -2.12 -19.65
CA ALA A 408 -23.32 -1.33 -20.84
C ALA A 408 -22.60 0.00 -20.52
N ASP A 409 -23.11 0.74 -19.53
CA ASP A 409 -22.53 1.99 -19.05
C ASP A 409 -21.12 1.78 -18.51
N TRP A 410 -20.89 0.74 -17.69
CA TRP A 410 -19.56 0.38 -17.19
C TRP A 410 -18.58 0.05 -18.32
N MET A 411 -19.01 -0.69 -19.34
CA MET A 411 -18.21 -1.00 -20.53
C MET A 411 -17.88 0.26 -21.34
N PHE A 412 -18.81 1.21 -21.45
CA PHE A 412 -18.59 2.49 -22.11
C PHE A 412 -17.54 3.33 -21.36
N TYR A 413 -17.74 3.58 -20.06
CA TYR A 413 -16.85 4.40 -19.23
C TYR A 413 -15.45 3.78 -19.05
N SER A 414 -15.35 2.48 -18.82
CA SER A 414 -14.05 1.79 -18.71
C SER A 414 -13.25 1.82 -20.03
N SER A 415 -13.91 1.95 -21.18
CA SER A 415 -13.26 2.16 -22.47
C SER A 415 -12.84 3.62 -22.73
N HIS A 416 -13.19 4.56 -21.85
CA HIS A 416 -12.90 6.00 -21.95
C HIS A 416 -12.40 6.57 -20.61
N PRO A 417 -11.22 6.14 -20.12
CA PRO A 417 -10.71 6.52 -18.79
C PRO A 417 -10.57 8.04 -18.59
N ALA A 418 -10.30 8.81 -19.65
CA ALA A 418 -10.26 10.27 -19.59
C ALA A 418 -11.62 10.91 -19.29
N LEU A 419 -12.73 10.34 -19.81
CA LEU A 419 -14.09 10.81 -19.49
C LEU A 419 -14.48 10.44 -18.07
N PHE A 420 -14.18 9.21 -17.63
CA PHE A 420 -14.42 8.80 -16.25
C PHE A 420 -13.64 9.66 -15.24
N LEU A 421 -12.37 9.98 -15.55
CA LEU A 421 -11.55 10.85 -14.71
C LEU A 421 -12.08 12.29 -14.70
N SER A 422 -12.47 12.87 -15.84
CA SER A 422 -12.96 14.25 -15.88
C SER A 422 -14.32 14.42 -15.18
N THR A 423 -15.24 13.46 -15.34
CA THR A 423 -16.50 13.46 -14.58
C THR A 423 -16.29 13.26 -13.09
N TYR A 424 -15.33 12.41 -12.70
CA TYR A 424 -14.98 12.19 -11.29
C TYR A 424 -14.39 13.44 -10.63
N LEU A 425 -13.44 14.10 -11.31
CA LEU A 425 -12.85 15.36 -10.85
C LEU A 425 -13.91 16.47 -10.78
N GLY A 426 -14.81 16.56 -11.77
CA GLY A 426 -15.92 17.50 -11.77
C GLY A 426 -16.88 17.29 -10.58
N HIS A 427 -17.24 16.04 -10.29
CA HIS A 427 -18.03 15.69 -9.10
C HIS A 427 -17.30 16.04 -7.80
N GLY A 428 -16.01 15.74 -7.69
CA GLY A 428 -15.18 16.12 -6.54
C GLY A 428 -15.13 17.62 -6.31
N LEU A 429 -14.98 18.42 -7.37
CA LEU A 429 -15.01 19.89 -7.30
C LEU A 429 -16.40 20.43 -6.90
N LEU A 430 -17.49 19.78 -7.33
CA LEU A 430 -18.83 20.11 -6.86
C LEU A 430 -19.00 19.81 -5.36
N VAL A 431 -18.44 18.70 -4.86
CA VAL A 431 -18.43 18.37 -3.42
C VAL A 431 -17.61 19.39 -2.62
N ASP A 432 -16.38 19.72 -3.05
CA ASP A 432 -15.55 20.77 -2.43
C ASP A 432 -16.26 22.15 -2.43
N TYR A 433 -16.99 22.49 -3.51
CA TYR A 433 -17.84 23.70 -3.55
C TYR A 433 -19.01 23.63 -2.56
N PHE A 434 -19.77 22.54 -2.51
CA PHE A 434 -20.89 22.39 -1.58
C PHE A 434 -20.44 22.36 -0.12
N GLU A 435 -19.30 21.74 0.18
CA GLU A 435 -18.71 21.79 1.52
C GLU A 435 -18.22 23.19 1.89
N LYS A 436 -17.52 23.90 0.99
CA LYS A 436 -17.15 25.31 1.20
C LYS A 436 -18.37 26.20 1.42
N LYS A 437 -19.46 25.99 0.68
CA LYS A 437 -20.72 26.72 0.84
C LYS A 437 -21.42 26.41 2.16
N ARG A 438 -21.43 25.14 2.59
CA ARG A 438 -21.95 24.71 3.89
C ARG A 438 -21.13 25.31 5.04
N ARG A 439 -19.80 25.27 4.93
CA ARG A 439 -18.85 25.78 5.93
C ARG A 439 -18.85 27.31 6.01
N ARG A 440 -19.05 28.05 4.91
CA ARG A 440 -19.23 29.52 4.94
C ARG A 440 -20.48 29.99 5.70
N ASN A 441 -21.39 29.08 6.05
CA ASN A 441 -22.53 29.36 6.94
C ASN A 441 -22.21 29.14 8.43
N ASN A 442 -21.07 28.52 8.73
CA ASN A 442 -20.50 28.30 10.06
C ASN A 442 -19.14 29.03 10.13
N ASN A 443 -19.14 30.32 10.45
CA ASN A 443 -17.92 31.14 10.48
C ASN A 443 -16.92 30.66 11.55
N ASP A 444 -15.99 29.79 11.16
CA ASP A 444 -14.66 29.68 11.77
C ASP A 444 -13.69 28.93 10.84
N GLU A 445 -12.56 29.56 10.52
CA GLU A 445 -11.24 28.91 10.40
C GLU A 445 -10.13 29.93 10.10
N ARG A 446 -9.07 29.90 10.91
CA ARG A 446 -7.76 30.49 10.56
C ARG A 446 -7.04 29.56 9.57
N ASN A 447 -6.47 30.11 8.51
CA ASN A 447 -5.50 29.38 7.69
C ASN A 447 -4.19 29.21 8.49
N ALA A 448 -3.93 28.02 9.02
CA ALA A 448 -2.60 27.63 9.51
C ALA A 448 -1.62 27.45 8.35
N ASN A 449 -0.33 27.74 8.58
CA ASN A 449 0.66 27.74 7.50
C ASN A 449 1.14 26.32 7.14
N ASN A 450 1.53 26.12 5.88
CA ASN A 450 1.87 24.80 5.34
C ASN A 450 3.06 24.14 6.07
N LEU A 451 4.04 24.93 6.50
CA LEU A 451 5.24 24.45 7.21
C LEU A 451 4.91 23.94 8.62
N GLU A 452 4.11 24.71 9.36
CA GLU A 452 3.66 24.43 10.74
C GLU A 452 2.79 23.14 10.81
N TRP A 453 1.99 22.89 9.77
CA TRP A 453 1.26 21.63 9.64
C TRP A 453 2.16 20.45 9.21
N LEU A 454 3.20 20.69 8.41
CA LEU A 454 4.14 19.64 7.99
C LEU A 454 5.08 19.23 9.13
N SER A 455 5.56 20.16 9.96
CA SER A 455 6.35 19.83 11.14
C SER A 455 5.54 19.02 12.15
N SER A 456 4.34 19.49 12.53
CA SER A 456 3.48 18.76 13.47
C SER A 456 3.05 17.37 12.97
N LEU A 457 2.90 17.14 11.66
CA LEU A 457 2.69 15.79 11.11
C LEU A 457 3.98 14.94 11.11
N TRP A 458 5.14 15.55 10.86
CA TRP A 458 6.43 14.87 10.95
C TRP A 458 6.74 14.45 12.39
N ASP A 459 6.50 15.32 13.37
CA ASP A 459 6.71 15.05 14.80
C ASP A 459 5.75 13.96 15.31
N TRP A 460 4.52 13.89 14.79
CA TRP A 460 3.61 12.77 15.02
C TRP A 460 4.12 11.46 14.39
N TYR A 461 4.66 11.51 13.18
CA TYR A 461 5.17 10.33 12.46
C TYR A 461 6.47 9.77 13.07
N THR A 462 7.39 10.63 13.49
CA THR A 462 8.59 10.22 14.24
C THR A 462 8.20 9.63 15.59
N SER A 463 7.26 10.25 16.32
CA SER A 463 6.71 9.69 17.57
C SER A 463 6.15 8.28 17.37
N TYR A 464 5.39 8.04 16.28
CA TYR A 464 4.84 6.71 15.98
C TYR A 464 5.90 5.67 15.59
N LEU A 465 6.95 6.06 14.86
CA LEU A 465 8.06 5.15 14.50
C LEU A 465 8.98 4.82 15.68
N PHE A 466 9.19 5.74 16.61
CA PHE A 466 10.17 5.59 17.70
C PHE A 466 9.54 5.27 19.07
N HIS A 467 8.23 5.42 19.27
CA HIS A 467 7.51 5.02 20.49
C HIS A 467 6.31 4.08 20.20
N PRO A 468 6.53 2.76 19.99
CA PRO A 468 5.50 1.84 19.50
C PRO A 468 4.29 1.56 20.42
N ILE A 469 4.27 2.08 21.64
CA ILE A 469 3.35 1.67 22.72
C ILE A 469 2.13 2.61 22.87
N ALA A 470 2.19 3.84 22.37
CA ALA A 470 1.18 4.89 22.59
C ALA A 470 -0.17 4.71 21.85
N SER A 471 -0.51 3.50 21.39
CA SER A 471 -1.63 3.23 20.47
C SER A 471 -2.90 2.65 21.12
N PHE A 472 -2.98 2.58 22.45
CA PHE A 472 -4.10 1.95 23.18
C PHE A 472 -5.09 2.92 23.87
N GLN A 473 -4.85 4.23 23.88
CA GLN A 473 -5.62 5.21 24.69
C GLN A 473 -6.95 5.70 24.05
N HIS A 474 -7.75 4.80 23.46
CA HIS A 474 -9.14 5.12 23.10
C HIS A 474 -10.10 3.96 23.45
N LEU A 475 -10.45 3.90 24.73
CA LEU A 475 -11.51 3.07 25.28
C LEU A 475 -12.43 3.97 26.14
N PRO A 476 -13.68 4.23 25.72
CA PRO A 476 -14.57 5.14 26.45
C PRO A 476 -15.45 4.39 27.45
N TYR A 477 -15.09 4.39 28.74
CA TYR A 477 -16.05 4.09 29.80
C TYR A 477 -15.73 4.78 31.15
N GLU A 478 -16.74 4.81 32.03
CA GLU A 478 -16.83 5.61 33.26
C GLU A 478 -16.22 4.90 34.49
N SER A 479 -15.43 5.62 35.31
CA SER A 479 -15.38 5.45 36.79
C SER A 479 -14.43 6.46 37.45
N ASP A 480 -14.82 7.01 38.60
CA ASP A 480 -14.07 7.99 39.40
C ASP A 480 -12.61 7.61 39.69
N TRP A 481 -11.67 8.50 39.32
CA TRP A 481 -10.34 8.63 39.91
C TRP A 481 -9.90 10.09 39.82
N ASP A 482 -10.22 10.88 40.85
CA ASP A 482 -9.64 12.21 41.06
C ASP A 482 -8.17 12.07 41.51
N ASP A 483 -7.23 12.09 40.56
CA ASP A 483 -5.87 12.65 40.70
C ASP A 483 -5.11 12.60 39.35
N GLU A 484 -4.35 13.67 39.04
CA GLU A 484 -3.66 13.96 37.77
C GLU A 484 -3.14 12.77 36.92
N PRO A 485 -3.72 12.51 35.72
CA PRO A 485 -3.25 11.44 34.82
C PRO A 485 -1.93 11.75 34.10
N ASP A 486 -1.62 13.03 33.87
CA ASP A 486 -0.42 13.44 33.11
C ASP A 486 0.87 13.05 33.84
N LEU A 487 0.90 13.23 35.17
CA LEU A 487 2.01 12.80 36.04
C LEU A 487 2.21 11.27 36.04
N PHE A 488 1.20 10.49 35.66
CA PHE A 488 1.32 9.03 35.56
C PHE A 488 1.94 8.59 34.21
N LEU A 489 1.66 9.32 33.14
CA LEU A 489 2.21 9.04 31.81
C LEU A 489 3.69 9.44 31.69
N GLU A 490 4.09 10.58 32.28
CA GLU A 490 5.49 11.00 32.31
C GLU A 490 6.39 9.99 33.07
N ARG A 491 5.87 9.38 34.14
CA ARG A 491 6.53 8.31 34.92
C ARG A 491 6.73 6.99 34.14
N LEU A 492 6.04 6.79 33.03
CA LEU A 492 6.14 5.59 32.20
C LEU A 492 7.07 5.76 30.99
N ALA A 493 7.47 6.99 30.65
CA ALA A 493 8.27 7.27 29.46
C ALA A 493 9.78 6.98 29.60
N PHE A 494 10.30 6.88 30.83
CA PHE A 494 11.74 6.79 31.12
C PHE A 494 12.11 5.55 31.96
N PRO A 495 12.77 4.53 31.38
CA PRO A 495 13.11 3.29 32.10
C PRO A 495 14.03 3.47 33.31
N ASP A 496 14.93 4.46 33.29
CA ASP A 496 16.01 4.57 34.27
C ASP A 496 15.59 5.06 35.67
N LEU A 497 14.41 5.70 35.81
CA LEU A 497 13.98 6.25 37.11
C LEU A 497 13.49 5.20 38.11
N TRP A 498 13.15 3.99 37.66
CA TRP A 498 12.50 2.96 38.50
C TRP A 498 13.40 2.31 39.57
N LEU A 499 14.68 2.72 39.67
CA LEU A 499 15.67 2.15 40.60
C LEU A 499 16.17 3.12 41.68
N HIS A 500 15.71 4.38 41.71
CA HIS A 500 16.14 5.37 42.71
C HIS A 500 14.94 6.03 43.42
N PRO A 501 14.86 6.02 44.76
CA PRO A 501 13.79 6.71 45.47
C PRO A 501 13.96 8.22 45.33
N LEU A 502 12.91 8.90 44.86
CA LEU A 502 12.85 10.37 44.83
C LEU A 502 12.85 10.90 46.28
N ILE A 503 13.96 11.51 46.69
CA ILE A 503 14.15 12.07 48.03
C ILE A 503 13.86 13.58 47.95
N PRO A 504 12.84 14.10 48.68
CA PRO A 504 12.51 15.53 48.64
C PRO A 504 13.72 16.41 48.99
N THR A 505 14.03 17.39 48.15
CA THR A 505 15.22 18.24 48.28
C THR A 505 15.23 19.17 49.49
N ASP A 506 14.13 19.30 50.23
CA ASP A 506 14.02 20.24 51.34
C ASP A 506 14.96 19.95 52.52
N TYR A 507 15.43 18.70 52.70
CA TYR A 507 16.44 18.41 53.71
C TYR A 507 17.75 19.18 53.47
N ILE A 508 18.07 19.58 52.23
CA ILE A 508 19.29 20.31 51.87
C ILE A 508 19.32 21.66 52.61
N LYS A 509 18.15 22.31 52.78
CA LYS A 509 17.99 23.58 53.52
C LYS A 509 18.23 23.42 55.04
N SER A 510 18.23 22.18 55.55
CA SER A 510 18.44 21.86 56.98
C SER A 510 19.84 21.33 57.30
N LEU A 511 20.75 21.29 56.31
CA LEU A 511 22.14 20.92 56.53
C LEU A 511 22.90 22.02 57.28
N PRO A 512 23.83 21.68 58.19
CA PRO A 512 24.62 22.66 58.92
C PRO A 512 25.55 23.44 57.98
N MET A 513 25.53 24.77 58.11
CA MET A 513 26.35 25.71 57.35
C MET A 513 27.10 26.65 58.30
N TRP A 514 28.34 27.00 57.97
CA TRP A 514 29.12 28.01 58.70
C TRP A 514 30.07 28.75 57.76
N ARG A 515 30.59 29.91 58.19
CA ARG A 515 31.66 30.61 57.47
C ARG A 515 33.02 30.13 57.96
N PHE A 516 33.91 29.84 57.01
CA PHE A 516 35.30 29.47 57.30
C PHE A 516 36.10 30.67 57.82
N LYS A 517 36.96 30.44 58.80
CA LYS A 517 37.94 31.41 59.31
C LYS A 517 39.24 30.69 59.63
N CYS A 518 40.21 30.81 58.73
CA CYS A 518 41.61 30.64 59.04
C CYS A 518 42.11 31.91 59.73
N LEU A 519 42.60 31.80 60.96
CA LEU A 519 43.39 32.86 61.57
C LEU A 519 44.68 33.01 60.77
N GLY A 520 44.76 34.10 60.01
CA GLY A 520 45.88 34.34 59.09
C GLY A 520 47.14 34.78 59.83
N ILE A 521 48.30 34.39 59.30
CA ILE A 521 49.54 35.14 59.54
C ILE A 521 49.43 36.42 58.70
N HIS A 522 48.96 37.50 59.32
CA HIS A 522 49.13 38.84 58.76
C HIS A 522 50.54 39.34 59.05
N SER A 523 51.20 39.84 58.00
CA SER A 523 52.31 40.77 58.12
C SER A 523 52.17 41.83 57.02
N GLU A 524 51.80 43.04 57.43
CA GLU A 524 52.29 44.33 56.92
C GLU A 524 52.01 44.69 55.43
N GLU A 525 51.40 45.83 55.07
CA GLU A 525 51.01 47.03 55.85
C GLU A 525 49.60 47.54 55.44
N GLU A 526 48.90 48.20 56.35
CA GLU A 526 47.71 49.01 56.04
C GLU A 526 48.13 50.44 55.63
N MET A 527 47.41 51.09 54.71
CA MET A 527 47.08 52.53 54.83
C MET A 527 46.03 52.99 53.80
N LEU A 528 45.36 54.12 54.13
CA LEU A 528 44.39 54.86 53.30
C LEU A 528 42.99 54.25 53.12
N GLU A 529 42.28 54.18 54.25
CA GLU A 529 40.95 54.76 54.50
C GLU A 529 40.02 55.16 53.32
N ALA A 530 38.75 54.75 53.44
CA ALA A 530 37.50 55.50 53.18
C ALA A 530 37.25 56.14 51.78
N SER A 531 36.01 56.24 51.27
CA SER A 531 34.70 56.24 51.95
C SER A 531 33.54 55.81 51.03
N GLN A 532 32.54 55.14 51.62
CA GLN A 532 31.08 55.28 51.38
C GLN A 532 30.52 55.12 49.94
N GLU A 533 29.69 54.08 49.71
CA GLU A 533 28.20 54.17 49.57
C GLU A 533 27.75 54.59 48.14
N SER A 534 27.16 53.70 47.33
CA SER A 534 25.73 53.30 47.29
C SER A 534 24.81 54.38 46.68
N GLU A 535 23.79 54.12 45.86
CA GLU A 535 23.04 52.88 45.54
C GLU A 535 22.68 52.78 44.03
N SER A 536 22.02 51.67 43.67
CA SER A 536 20.80 51.54 42.83
C SER A 536 20.69 52.08 41.37
N ASP A 537 19.94 51.29 40.59
CA ASP A 537 18.91 51.70 39.61
C ASP A 537 19.31 52.48 38.32
N SER A 538 18.58 52.39 37.19
CA SER A 538 17.44 51.51 36.82
C SER A 538 17.26 51.44 35.29
N ASP A 539 16.50 50.42 34.85
CA ASP A 539 15.47 50.41 33.79
C ASP A 539 15.66 51.04 32.40
N SER A 540 14.67 50.70 31.57
CA SER A 540 14.19 51.37 30.35
C SER A 540 14.82 50.96 29.02
N GLU A 541 14.08 50.09 28.34
CA GLU A 541 13.78 50.12 26.91
C GLU A 541 13.85 51.56 26.35
N SER A 542 14.33 51.80 25.13
CA SER A 542 13.66 51.34 23.91
C SER A 542 14.34 51.95 22.66
N LYS A 543 14.00 51.44 21.47
CA LYS A 543 13.69 52.17 20.21
C LYS A 543 14.61 53.30 19.70
N ASP A 544 14.80 53.50 18.40
CA ASP A 544 14.21 52.94 17.17
C ASP A 544 15.10 53.37 15.97
N VAL A 545 14.94 52.75 14.78
CA VAL A 545 15.19 53.39 13.45
C VAL A 545 16.68 53.70 13.10
N LEU A 546 17.18 53.69 11.85
CA LEU A 546 16.62 53.58 10.48
C LEU A 546 17.42 52.58 9.61
N SER A 547 16.83 52.15 8.48
CA SER A 547 17.40 51.34 7.40
C SER A 547 18.50 52.03 6.55
N GLY A 548 19.38 51.24 5.92
CA GLY A 548 20.21 51.65 4.78
C GLY A 548 20.86 50.45 4.06
N GLU A 549 20.49 50.19 2.80
CA GLU A 549 20.97 49.06 2.00
C GLU A 549 22.30 49.34 1.29
N LYS A 550 23.26 48.39 1.26
CA LYS A 550 23.57 47.59 0.05
C LYS A 550 24.67 46.53 0.19
N GLU A 551 24.72 45.65 -0.81
CA GLU A 551 25.62 44.51 -1.00
C GLU A 551 26.97 44.89 -1.64
N VAL A 552 28.01 44.06 -1.46
CA VAL A 552 28.79 43.34 -2.52
C VAL A 552 30.07 42.68 -1.89
N SER A 553 30.67 41.73 -2.61
CA SER A 553 31.55 40.63 -2.16
C SER A 553 33.08 40.87 -2.17
N GLU A 554 33.80 39.81 -1.75
CA GLU A 554 35.16 39.36 -2.15
C GLU A 554 36.44 39.98 -1.54
N ASP A 555 37.11 39.13 -0.73
CA ASP A 555 38.50 38.62 -0.82
C ASP A 555 39.80 39.49 -0.82
N GLU A 556 40.79 38.89 -0.13
CA GLU A 556 42.26 38.87 -0.31
C GLU A 556 43.25 40.00 0.09
N LEU A 557 44.24 39.54 0.90
CA LEU A 557 45.71 39.81 0.91
C LEU A 557 46.36 41.13 1.44
N SER A 558 46.74 41.07 2.73
CA SER A 558 48.11 41.25 3.29
C SER A 558 49.03 42.46 2.97
N THR A 559 49.61 43.04 4.04
CA THR A 559 51.08 43.18 4.25
C THR A 559 51.38 43.52 5.74
N VAL A 560 51.82 42.58 6.57
CA VAL A 560 53.24 42.21 6.91
C VAL A 560 53.96 43.18 7.87
N HIS A 561 54.04 42.79 9.16
CA HIS A 561 55.23 42.73 10.04
C HIS A 561 54.80 42.43 11.52
N SER A 562 55.68 42.04 12.46
CA SER A 562 56.31 40.71 12.62
C SER A 562 57.08 40.61 13.96
N LEU A 563 57.32 39.39 14.48
CA LEU A 563 58.20 39.05 15.65
C LEU A 563 57.63 39.48 17.03
N SER A 564 57.99 38.95 18.22
CA SER A 564 58.74 37.74 18.72
C SER A 564 58.68 37.78 20.27
N GLU A 565 58.82 36.75 21.13
CA GLU A 565 58.85 35.27 21.16
C GLU A 565 58.77 34.87 22.67
N GLY A 566 58.64 33.62 23.17
CA GLY A 566 58.73 32.27 22.58
C GLY A 566 58.05 31.22 23.50
N GLU A 567 58.73 30.12 23.89
CA GLU A 567 58.10 28.93 24.53
C GLU A 567 58.78 28.43 25.84
N SER A 568 58.01 27.70 26.68
CA SER A 568 58.46 26.54 27.49
C SER A 568 57.22 25.88 28.16
N GLN A 569 56.77 24.66 27.83
CA GLN A 569 57.33 23.30 28.02
C GLN A 569 56.93 22.61 29.36
N CYS A 570 56.31 21.43 29.21
CA CYS A 570 56.52 20.16 29.95
C CYS A 570 56.60 20.16 31.51
N ASN A 571 55.98 19.24 32.26
CA ASN A 571 55.62 17.84 31.98
C ASN A 571 54.33 17.40 32.70
N ALA A 572 53.81 16.24 32.32
CA ALA A 572 52.94 15.43 33.18
C ALA A 572 53.77 14.33 33.86
N GLU A 573 53.53 14.10 35.16
CA GLU A 573 53.83 12.82 35.81
C GLU A 573 52.51 12.19 36.30
N ILE A 574 52.46 10.86 36.30
CA ILE A 574 51.26 10.05 36.49
C ILE A 574 51.49 9.02 37.60
N CYS A 575 50.39 8.56 38.20
CA CYS A 575 50.33 7.43 39.16
C CYS A 575 50.79 7.78 40.60
N SER A 576 50.30 7.13 41.66
CA SER A 576 49.33 6.01 41.76
C SER A 576 48.63 6.06 43.14
N CYS A 577 47.62 5.28 43.51
CA CYS A 577 46.95 4.13 42.89
C CYS A 577 45.50 4.02 43.40
N ALA A 578 44.65 3.26 42.71
CA ALA A 578 43.41 2.72 43.27
C ALA A 578 43.55 1.22 43.56
N ASN A 579 42.78 0.72 44.53
CA ASN A 579 42.63 -0.68 44.94
C ASN A 579 43.85 -1.44 45.51
N LYS A 580 43.73 -1.85 46.77
CA LYS A 580 43.85 -3.26 47.18
C LYS A 580 43.05 -3.54 48.46
N ASN A 581 42.60 -4.79 48.63
CA ASN A 581 41.73 -5.21 49.73
C ASN A 581 42.50 -5.61 50.99
N TYR A 582 41.76 -5.71 52.11
CA TYR A 582 42.15 -6.22 53.43
C TYR A 582 43.16 -7.38 53.46
N HIS A 583 44.12 -7.31 54.40
CA HIS A 583 44.21 -8.26 55.53
C HIS A 583 45.05 -7.64 56.68
N ASN A 584 45.14 -8.31 57.84
CA ASN A 584 45.44 -7.69 59.15
C ASN A 584 46.87 -7.96 59.70
N GLU A 585 47.28 -7.08 60.62
CA GLU A 585 48.22 -7.33 61.76
C GLU A 585 49.72 -7.63 61.45
N PRO A 586 50.67 -7.48 62.42
CA PRO A 586 50.56 -6.92 63.77
C PRO A 586 51.59 -5.79 64.13
N TYR A 587 51.26 -5.06 65.21
CA TYR A 587 52.13 -4.51 66.29
C TYR A 587 53.69 -4.39 66.11
N GLU A 588 54.27 -3.18 66.16
CA GLU A 588 54.88 -2.60 67.40
C GLU A 588 55.89 -1.42 67.23
N ARG A 589 55.46 -0.21 67.63
CA ARG A 589 56.13 0.80 68.51
C ARG A 589 57.68 0.95 68.54
N LYS A 590 58.22 2.08 68.01
CA LYS A 590 59.20 3.03 68.64
C LYS A 590 59.67 4.09 67.62
N ALA A 591 60.20 5.29 67.97
CA ALA A 591 60.02 6.25 69.07
C ALA A 591 61.09 7.38 68.93
N ARG A 592 60.82 8.59 69.49
CA ARG A 592 61.67 9.84 69.47
C ARG A 592 61.60 10.59 68.11
N SER A 593 61.73 11.93 68.04
CA SER A 593 62.11 12.96 69.05
C SER A 593 61.01 14.04 69.12
N TYR A 594 60.42 14.38 70.28
CA TYR A 594 60.88 15.34 71.30
C TYR A 594 60.88 16.82 70.86
N GLY A 595 60.04 17.65 71.51
CA GLY A 595 59.79 19.09 71.21
C GLY A 595 58.31 19.36 70.89
N SER A 596 57.39 19.35 71.86
CA SER A 596 57.02 20.44 72.79
C SER A 596 55.69 21.09 72.38
N TYR A 597 54.74 21.17 73.32
CA TYR A 597 53.48 21.95 73.18
C TYR A 597 53.81 23.43 72.82
N SER A 598 52.95 24.20 72.15
CA SER A 598 51.50 24.31 72.38
C SER A 598 50.62 24.64 71.15
N THR A 599 49.35 24.27 71.26
CA THR A 599 48.19 24.60 70.42
C THR A 599 48.04 26.07 70.01
N THR A 600 47.76 26.31 68.72
CA THR A 600 46.67 27.17 68.22
C THR A 600 46.18 26.69 66.85
N GLU A 601 45.54 25.52 66.80
CA GLU A 601 44.40 25.39 65.90
C GLU A 601 43.28 26.21 66.53
N ASP A 602 42.66 27.15 65.80
CA ASP A 602 41.39 27.74 66.23
C ASP A 602 40.50 28.04 65.03
N TRP A 603 40.03 26.94 64.42
CA TRP A 603 38.88 26.93 63.52
C TRP A 603 37.59 27.20 64.31
N SER A 604 37.46 28.39 64.89
CA SER A 604 36.54 28.78 65.99
C SER A 604 35.03 28.66 65.72
N ALA A 605 34.63 28.09 64.59
CA ALA A 605 33.24 27.77 64.24
C ALA A 605 33.07 26.36 63.59
N TRP A 606 34.09 25.50 63.60
CA TRP A 606 33.99 24.16 63.00
C TRP A 606 33.15 23.21 63.89
N PRO A 607 32.06 22.59 63.40
CA PRO A 607 31.24 21.71 64.21
C PRO A 607 32.00 20.43 64.61
N SER A 608 31.97 20.07 65.89
CA SER A 608 32.68 18.90 66.44
C SER A 608 32.13 17.54 65.98
N ASN A 609 31.09 17.52 65.14
CA ASN A 609 30.58 16.35 64.43
C ASN A 609 31.01 16.30 62.95
N MET A 610 31.96 17.15 62.53
CA MET A 610 32.50 17.24 61.17
C MET A 610 34.00 16.96 61.16
N LEU A 611 34.44 16.14 60.21
CA LEU A 611 35.85 15.83 59.96
C LEU A 611 36.56 17.07 59.41
N HIS A 612 37.77 17.35 59.90
CA HIS A 612 38.57 18.47 59.41
C HIS A 612 39.17 18.16 58.03
N CYS A 613 39.05 19.11 57.10
CA CYS A 613 39.72 19.10 55.80
C CYS A 613 39.97 20.54 55.35
N THR A 614 40.96 20.75 54.47
CA THR A 614 41.40 22.07 53.99
C THR A 614 40.97 22.37 52.55
N GLU A 615 40.51 21.36 51.82
CA GLU A 615 40.14 21.43 50.40
C GLU A 615 38.73 20.89 50.14
N CYS A 616 38.10 21.40 49.08
CA CYS A 616 36.79 20.96 48.62
C CYS A 616 36.94 19.91 47.51
N VAL A 617 36.76 18.62 47.83
CA VAL A 617 36.92 17.48 46.89
C VAL A 617 35.99 17.52 45.65
N VAL A 618 35.07 18.49 45.56
CA VAL A 618 34.18 18.69 44.40
C VAL A 618 34.78 19.65 43.34
N CYS A 619 35.56 20.65 43.76
CA CYS A 619 36.26 21.58 42.85
C CYS A 619 37.79 21.49 42.90
N LEU A 620 38.34 20.76 43.89
CA LEU A 620 39.77 20.59 44.17
C LEU A 620 40.49 21.89 44.57
N GLU A 621 39.74 22.85 45.10
CA GLU A 621 40.22 24.15 45.60
C GLU A 621 40.31 24.14 47.14
N ASN A 622 41.27 24.90 47.69
CA ASN A 622 41.38 25.13 49.14
C ASN A 622 40.24 26.03 49.65
N PHE A 623 39.88 25.87 50.93
CA PHE A 623 38.89 26.73 51.58
C PHE A 623 39.45 28.13 51.88
N GLU A 624 38.77 29.18 51.42
CA GLU A 624 39.18 30.57 51.60
C GLU A 624 38.51 31.28 52.79
N ASN A 625 39.13 32.36 53.27
CA ASN A 625 38.64 33.11 54.42
C ASN A 625 37.27 33.77 54.16
N GLY A 626 36.29 33.45 55.01
CA GLY A 626 34.92 33.93 54.89
C GLY A 626 34.01 33.08 53.99
N CYS A 627 34.54 32.07 53.28
CA CYS A 627 33.72 31.20 52.41
C CYS A 627 32.66 30.43 53.20
N LEU A 628 31.54 30.10 52.55
CA LEU A 628 30.44 29.34 53.17
C LEU A 628 30.63 27.84 52.94
N LEU A 629 30.78 27.11 54.04
CA LEU A 629 30.92 25.65 54.07
C LEU A 629 29.61 25.01 54.52
N MET A 630 29.34 23.81 53.98
CA MET A 630 28.20 22.97 54.32
C MET A 630 28.67 21.55 54.65
N GLY A 631 28.25 21.05 55.81
CA GLY A 631 28.61 19.72 56.30
C GLY A 631 27.50 18.69 56.08
N LEU A 632 27.86 17.48 55.62
CA LEU A 632 26.91 16.38 55.46
C LEU A 632 26.76 15.53 56.74
N PRO A 633 25.64 14.81 56.94
CA PRO A 633 25.40 13.97 58.13
C PRO A 633 26.32 12.74 58.28
N CYS A 634 27.31 12.59 57.40
CA CYS A 634 28.39 11.61 57.47
C CYS A 634 29.74 12.22 57.96
N GLY A 635 29.79 13.53 58.22
CA GLY A 635 30.95 14.26 58.72
C GLY A 635 31.83 14.95 57.67
N HIS A 636 31.55 14.81 56.37
CA HIS A 636 32.36 15.47 55.31
C HIS A 636 31.85 16.88 54.99
N VAL A 637 32.78 17.78 54.67
CA VAL A 637 32.54 19.23 54.49
C VAL A 637 32.95 19.67 53.09
N PHE A 638 32.19 20.60 52.51
CA PHE A 638 32.39 21.11 51.15
C PHE A 638 32.00 22.60 51.08
N HIS A 639 32.43 23.30 50.02
CA HIS A 639 31.83 24.59 49.64
C HIS A 639 30.31 24.44 49.44
N GLN A 640 29.52 25.36 50.00
CA GLN A 640 28.05 25.32 49.97
C GLN A 640 27.52 25.14 48.53
N ASN A 641 27.96 25.98 47.59
CA ASN A 641 27.47 25.95 46.22
C ASN A 641 27.80 24.63 45.51
N CYS A 642 29.02 24.12 45.71
CA CYS A 642 29.47 22.85 45.10
C CYS A 642 28.62 21.66 45.56
N ILE A 643 28.34 21.54 46.86
CA ILE A 643 27.54 20.41 47.37
C ILE A 643 26.04 20.61 47.13
N VAL A 644 25.52 21.84 47.12
CA VAL A 644 24.13 22.11 46.75
C VAL A 644 23.88 21.75 45.29
N MET A 645 24.76 22.13 44.35
CA MET A 645 24.64 21.70 42.94
C MET A 645 24.73 20.18 42.79
N TRP A 646 25.64 19.51 43.52
CA TRP A 646 25.77 18.05 43.49
C TRP A 646 24.49 17.34 43.99
N LEU A 647 23.91 17.79 45.09
CA LEU A 647 22.68 17.23 45.66
C LEU A 647 21.43 17.58 44.83
N ALA A 648 21.39 18.75 44.19
CA ALA A 648 20.31 19.17 43.28
C ALA A 648 20.33 18.39 41.96
N GLY A 649 21.51 17.98 41.48
CA GLY A 649 21.69 17.08 40.32
C GLY A 649 21.29 15.61 40.58
N GLY A 650 20.31 15.36 41.47
CA GLY A 650 19.76 14.04 41.80
C GLY A 650 20.67 13.11 42.63
N ARG A 651 21.90 13.52 42.95
CA ARG A 651 22.90 12.66 43.62
C ARG A 651 22.86 12.85 45.13
N HIS A 652 21.83 12.30 45.79
CA HIS A 652 21.59 12.39 47.24
C HIS A 652 22.59 11.60 48.13
N CYS A 653 23.88 11.66 47.82
CA CYS A 653 24.95 10.98 48.53
C CYS A 653 26.25 11.80 48.57
N CYS A 654 27.05 11.60 49.61
CA CYS A 654 28.34 12.27 49.80
C CYS A 654 29.35 11.93 48.69
N PRO A 655 29.98 12.91 48.03
CA PRO A 655 31.00 12.65 47.01
C PRO A 655 32.14 11.71 47.47
N VAL A 656 32.63 11.90 48.70
CA VAL A 656 33.77 11.17 49.26
C VAL A 656 33.42 9.74 49.67
N CYS A 657 32.34 9.54 50.43
CA CYS A 657 32.03 8.24 51.07
C CYS A 657 30.72 7.59 50.59
N ARG A 658 30.00 8.20 49.64
CA ARG A 658 28.72 7.75 49.06
C ARG A 658 27.59 7.50 50.07
N TRP A 659 27.75 7.93 51.32
CA TRP A 659 26.71 7.86 52.35
C TRP A 659 25.54 8.79 52.01
N ALA A 660 24.32 8.34 52.28
CA ALA A 660 23.09 9.08 52.00
C ALA A 660 23.05 10.43 52.74
N SER A 661 22.91 11.54 52.00
CA SER A 661 23.01 12.92 52.52
C SER A 661 21.89 13.31 53.51
N TYR A 662 20.85 12.49 53.61
CA TYR A 662 19.67 12.69 54.44
C TYR A 662 19.61 11.71 55.64
N LYS A 663 20.60 10.80 55.79
CA LYS A 663 20.68 9.86 56.93
C LYS A 663 21.91 10.16 57.79
N LYS A 664 21.70 10.57 59.04
CA LYS A 664 22.78 10.69 60.03
C LYS A 664 23.53 9.35 60.15
N LYS A 665 24.84 9.38 59.96
CA LYS A 665 25.71 8.24 60.22
C LYS A 665 25.88 8.12 61.73
N GLN A 666 25.43 7.01 62.32
CA GLN A 666 25.80 6.71 63.72
C GLN A 666 27.32 6.46 63.77
N PRO A 667 28.04 6.93 64.80
CA PRO A 667 29.39 6.44 65.05
C PRO A 667 29.31 4.94 65.30
N LEU A 668 30.25 4.17 64.76
CA LEU A 668 30.31 2.74 65.05
C LEU A 668 30.64 2.57 66.54
N SER A 669 29.76 1.87 67.26
CA SER A 669 30.17 1.08 68.42
C SER A 669 31.21 0.06 67.95
N ASN A 670 32.30 -0.08 68.69
CA ASN A 670 33.27 -1.16 68.46
C ASN A 670 32.72 -2.47 69.04
N ASP A 671 31.70 -3.01 68.37
CA ASP A 671 31.09 -4.29 68.75
C ASP A 671 32.02 -5.44 68.33
N THR A 672 32.95 -5.77 69.23
CA THR A 672 33.79 -6.98 69.15
C THR A 672 32.90 -8.23 69.16
N PRO A 673 33.19 -9.25 68.33
CA PRO A 673 32.32 -10.42 68.21
C PRO A 673 32.47 -11.38 69.39
N SER A 674 31.33 -11.83 69.92
CA SER A 674 31.16 -13.00 70.80
C SER A 674 29.77 -13.60 70.64
#